data_AF-A0A8H3DW05-F1
#
_entry.id   AF-A0A8H3DW05-F1
#
_cell.length_a   1.000
_cell.length_b   1.000
_cell.length_c   1.000
_cell.angle_alpha   90.00
_cell.angle_beta   90.00
_cell.angle_gamma   90.00
#
_symmetry.space_group_name_H-M   'P 1'
#
loop_
_entity.id
_entity.type
_entity.pdbx_description
1 polymer ?
#
loop_
_entity_poly.entity_id
_entity_poly.type
_entity_poly.pdbx_seq_one_letter_code
_entity_poly.pdbx_strand_id
1 'polypeptide(L)'
;MEMLSKSFANAHGTRLKIAFAKSLVEILHPIGKTAQAEVNHPGWAKAIDLIYPKAREMIAKPRYFPVAYPLVVSALCVAPQDFFAKNWMLCIDLSVVKMKQEKQSRVMCLNGILRIIWTYLYRCHEPSSTATSKLDIVLKHLFPPKGHSIFPPDESLECHEYILHFILSRHFDYGVDLAMEFLQESEALGNGTLDLTLPFRPIIALRAILLTLTTMQKDSKPAWPSSVDFTTYDTQDDYTFEATFLPESFYTKPGVTTFFERCGPVVGKLAMTCAQAVGHLTLSDERFLRTNYSFEEGEQLVFKRRGELSVAYPRHLDPQVYFLMVCFESWPRCLHPSIPLVEALDLLIRSLNHVDAGLAEAASSALRRIAANDQHVKAAVWRCTRYLFSPPIQPGNRDTSALRIISENEYVVPLWVDLVEAWADQLEKPIDDETNDADSVKVDSGELAQDVEGGALCLLTSVSQSLRALAAKILLLSVKLIPNAQKRGSGSQHSPNSETRVCNILLGKGVSISTIFERREHAPPEKYRRKFVQWQQNKDPNCLLRLAQSKDEDDLRVWTYVFPAIAQECMVRCPHALEYARMAWNAWIVRFHPIMSTVAGISSKVAAATPLARPTRQGSGASEEVEDRRDGHGFNPFGDHGQSTMFPFPAQDGASLPGSSLLPAAPISTSSSGGGGNSGGMFSVPNGSGIFAPPGHTRGESDTSLQSFRYDPPPRAKRKGSFASLKAAFKSTNAKSVLPVPKNAGSHSQSRRPSASAASGRAGIKNMHSAAPSYAASELSDGGAGNSSFVGFGGYNGFNITTSNGFADEEIPPVPQLPSSQTQSSAPRDLSSSGGFKFGGMRTRNISTSGTSQVGGSTADFSQNIPIPRPPRRATTPYEDTDTAPDPKTPAEYALHAVFLRFVTEVEQKMSAFLKEPLHSEPLLSTLLGPGADRQFDSTLDSLAHIALKHTRLVIDALARWRRTQRLIPTTAQIRVHTQRHQLAHGPTHSDATSTSNLNATLGALNPGGSTQTGSGYGSYVYSQSEVTKALAERMELMTVYVLSRALLVVLGVVSELGKDVLGEGMGASLEENSFEPVRNPDLKRLALSGNHRANAELYASLLGQIANIRFQSVTDRYLRELEPVAAGQIPRDHDARFEHIVEGLKHIRIKVWPPEAFEDGAYGRF
;
A
#
# COMPACT_ATOMS: atom_id res chain seq x y z
N MET A 1 -20.80 28.91 -0.23
CA MET A 1 -19.58 29.12 -1.02
C MET A 1 -19.50 30.52 -1.63
N GLU A 2 -20.60 31.09 -2.15
CA GLU A 2 -20.64 32.43 -2.78
C GLU A 2 -19.96 33.53 -1.93
N MET A 3 -20.11 33.50 -0.60
CA MET A 3 -19.44 34.44 0.31
C MET A 3 -17.91 34.19 0.42
N LEU A 4 -17.49 32.94 0.64
CA LEU A 4 -16.07 32.58 0.82
C LEU A 4 -15.23 32.93 -0.42
N SER A 5 -15.79 32.75 -1.62
CA SER A 5 -15.12 33.11 -2.88
C SER A 5 -14.89 34.62 -3.01
N LYS A 6 -15.74 35.47 -2.41
CA LYS A 6 -15.53 36.94 -2.38
C LYS A 6 -14.38 37.31 -1.43
N SER A 7 -14.28 36.67 -0.27
CA SER A 7 -13.13 36.82 0.64
C SER A 7 -11.82 36.43 -0.07
N PHE A 8 -11.78 35.31 -0.80
CA PHE A 8 -10.60 34.94 -1.59
C PHE A 8 -10.32 35.91 -2.74
N ALA A 9 -11.35 36.38 -3.46
CA ALA A 9 -11.20 37.36 -4.53
C ALA A 9 -10.59 38.69 -4.04
N ASN A 10 -10.91 39.13 -2.82
CA ASN A 10 -10.37 40.35 -2.22
C ASN A 10 -9.12 40.13 -1.33
N ALA A 11 -8.75 38.87 -1.07
CA ALA A 11 -7.56 38.51 -0.33
C ALA A 11 -6.27 39.10 -0.95
N HIS A 12 -5.46 39.69 -0.10
CA HIS A 12 -4.10 40.17 -0.38
C HIS A 12 -3.09 39.58 0.61
N GLY A 13 -1.87 40.11 0.68
CA GLY A 13 -0.76 39.47 1.39
C GLY A 13 -0.20 38.22 0.65
N THR A 14 0.76 37.54 1.29
CA THR A 14 1.30 36.25 0.81
C THR A 14 0.74 35.08 1.60
N ARG A 15 0.72 35.21 2.93
CA ARG A 15 0.19 34.26 3.91
C ARG A 15 -1.27 33.89 3.64
N LEU A 16 -2.16 34.87 3.75
CA LEU A 16 -3.60 34.70 3.56
C LEU A 16 -3.98 34.10 2.19
N LYS A 17 -3.26 34.46 1.12
CA LYS A 17 -3.45 33.84 -0.21
C LYS A 17 -3.06 32.37 -0.27
N ILE A 18 -2.02 31.96 0.46
CA ILE A 18 -1.60 30.56 0.54
C ILE A 18 -2.59 29.77 1.41
N ALA A 19 -3.04 30.32 2.54
CA ALA A 19 -4.06 29.74 3.39
C ALA A 19 -5.38 29.49 2.62
N PHE A 20 -5.93 30.51 1.94
CA PHE A 20 -7.12 30.32 1.10
C PHE A 20 -6.89 29.29 0.00
N ALA A 21 -5.72 29.30 -0.67
CA ALA A 21 -5.45 28.37 -1.75
C ALA A 21 -5.45 26.91 -1.27
N LYS A 22 -4.86 26.63 -0.10
CA LYS A 22 -4.90 25.30 0.53
C LYS A 22 -6.33 24.93 0.98
N SER A 23 -6.96 25.76 1.81
CA SER A 23 -8.28 25.43 2.38
C SER A 23 -9.36 25.26 1.31
N LEU A 24 -9.30 26.02 0.21
CA LEU A 24 -10.22 25.82 -0.91
C LEU A 24 -9.96 24.51 -1.68
N VAL A 25 -8.72 24.00 -1.75
CA VAL A 25 -8.45 22.68 -2.34
C VAL A 25 -9.08 21.57 -1.49
N GLU A 26 -8.88 21.62 -0.16
CA GLU A 26 -9.46 20.67 0.80
C GLU A 26 -11.00 20.65 0.76
N ILE A 27 -11.63 21.82 0.61
CA ILE A 27 -13.10 21.95 0.49
C ILE A 27 -13.61 21.47 -0.87
N LEU A 28 -12.93 21.81 -1.98
CA LEU A 28 -13.42 21.57 -3.35
C LEU A 28 -13.10 20.16 -3.88
N HIS A 29 -11.96 19.57 -3.51
CA HIS A 29 -11.52 18.30 -4.09
C HIS A 29 -12.48 17.11 -3.80
N PRO A 30 -12.96 16.89 -2.56
CA PRO A 30 -13.86 15.76 -2.26
C PRO A 30 -15.19 15.81 -3.02
N ILE A 31 -15.63 17.00 -3.41
CA ILE A 31 -16.86 17.24 -4.18
C ILE A 31 -16.71 16.69 -5.61
N GLY A 32 -15.49 16.65 -6.17
CA GLY A 32 -15.21 16.07 -7.50
C GLY A 32 -15.58 14.58 -7.61
N LYS A 33 -15.49 13.84 -6.51
CA LYS A 33 -15.85 12.41 -6.42
C LYS A 33 -17.36 12.15 -6.55
N THR A 34 -18.20 13.13 -6.19
CA THR A 34 -19.64 12.91 -5.95
C THR A 34 -20.54 13.81 -6.79
N ALA A 35 -20.24 15.10 -6.96
CA ALA A 35 -21.10 16.03 -7.69
C ALA A 35 -21.10 15.80 -9.21
N GLN A 36 -22.28 15.92 -9.81
CA GLN A 36 -22.58 15.70 -11.22
C GLN A 36 -23.40 16.87 -11.80
N ALA A 37 -24.65 17.02 -11.38
CA ALA A 37 -25.55 18.08 -11.84
C ALA A 37 -25.49 19.33 -10.95
N GLU A 38 -25.19 19.13 -9.67
CA GLU A 38 -25.23 20.10 -8.58
C GLU A 38 -24.25 21.26 -8.83
N VAL A 39 -23.10 21.00 -9.46
CA VAL A 39 -22.10 22.03 -9.84
C VAL A 39 -22.66 23.12 -10.77
N ASN A 40 -23.77 22.87 -11.47
CA ASN A 40 -24.40 23.85 -12.35
C ASN A 40 -25.31 24.84 -11.59
N HIS A 41 -25.50 24.63 -10.28
CA HIS A 41 -26.28 25.50 -9.41
C HIS A 41 -25.76 26.96 -9.43
N PRO A 42 -26.62 28.00 -9.57
CA PRO A 42 -26.14 29.37 -9.81
C PRO A 42 -25.31 29.99 -8.69
N GLY A 43 -25.49 29.56 -7.44
CA GLY A 43 -24.63 29.97 -6.32
C GLY A 43 -23.23 29.35 -6.38
N TRP A 44 -23.13 28.13 -6.92
CA TRP A 44 -21.88 27.43 -7.14
C TRP A 44 -21.10 28.02 -8.32
N ALA A 45 -21.78 28.24 -9.46
CA ALA A 45 -21.20 28.87 -10.64
C ALA A 45 -20.49 30.20 -10.31
N LYS A 46 -21.19 31.11 -9.60
CA LYS A 46 -20.62 32.39 -9.13
C LYS A 46 -19.39 32.25 -8.24
N ALA A 47 -19.31 31.18 -7.44
CA ALA A 47 -18.14 30.92 -6.61
C ALA A 47 -16.94 30.51 -7.45
N ILE A 48 -17.14 29.67 -8.47
CA ILE A 48 -16.10 29.25 -9.42
C ILE A 48 -15.65 30.41 -10.32
N ASP A 49 -16.56 31.25 -10.78
CA ASP A 49 -16.26 32.49 -11.53
C ASP A 49 -15.35 33.46 -10.76
N LEU A 50 -15.36 33.42 -9.42
CA LEU A 50 -14.48 34.21 -8.56
C LEU A 50 -13.18 33.47 -8.19
N ILE A 51 -13.24 32.16 -7.93
CA ILE A 51 -12.09 31.36 -7.50
C ILE A 51 -11.12 31.10 -8.67
N TYR A 52 -11.61 30.61 -9.80
CA TYR A 52 -10.76 30.13 -10.90
C TYR A 52 -9.88 31.22 -11.52
N PRO A 53 -10.40 32.43 -11.88
CA PRO A 53 -9.55 33.49 -12.42
C PRO A 53 -8.50 33.98 -11.41
N LYS A 54 -8.89 34.16 -10.14
CA LYS A 54 -8.01 34.58 -9.04
C LYS A 54 -6.86 33.59 -8.82
N ALA A 55 -7.14 32.29 -8.89
CA ALA A 55 -6.14 31.25 -8.77
C ALA A 55 -5.21 31.20 -10.01
N ARG A 56 -5.73 31.42 -11.23
CA ARG A 56 -4.89 31.57 -12.44
C ARG A 56 -3.96 32.79 -12.40
N GLU A 57 -4.39 33.93 -11.85
CA GLU A 57 -3.50 35.07 -11.61
C GLU A 57 -2.35 34.73 -10.64
N MET A 58 -2.61 33.86 -9.66
CA MET A 58 -1.60 33.45 -8.68
C MET A 58 -0.55 32.50 -9.29
N ILE A 59 -0.95 31.59 -10.19
CA ILE A 59 -0.03 30.70 -10.95
C ILE A 59 1.10 31.48 -11.66
N ALA A 60 0.82 32.68 -12.16
CA ALA A 60 1.79 33.53 -12.85
C ALA A 60 2.98 34.02 -11.97
N LYS A 61 2.97 33.72 -10.66
CA LYS A 61 4.05 34.04 -9.72
C LYS A 61 4.55 32.75 -9.07
N PRO A 62 5.78 32.27 -9.39
CA PRO A 62 6.26 30.93 -8.99
C PRO A 62 6.05 30.58 -7.51
N ARG A 63 6.20 31.54 -6.59
CA ARG A 63 5.99 31.34 -5.14
C ARG A 63 4.59 30.88 -4.73
N TYR A 64 3.57 31.08 -5.56
CA TYR A 64 2.21 30.58 -5.30
C TYR A 64 1.89 29.32 -6.11
N PHE A 65 2.74 28.94 -7.08
CA PHE A 65 2.45 27.83 -7.99
C PHE A 65 2.09 26.51 -7.28
N PRO A 66 2.80 26.07 -6.21
CA PRO A 66 2.48 24.83 -5.49
C PRO A 66 1.11 24.76 -4.80
N VAL A 67 0.40 25.89 -4.64
CA VAL A 67 -0.94 25.93 -4.03
C VAL A 67 -2.00 26.50 -4.96
N ALA A 68 -1.62 27.39 -5.87
CA ALA A 68 -2.53 27.96 -6.86
C ALA A 68 -2.85 26.98 -8.00
N TYR A 69 -1.92 26.10 -8.38
CA TYR A 69 -2.18 25.10 -9.42
C TYR A 69 -3.18 24.02 -8.97
N PRO A 70 -3.02 23.38 -7.79
CA PRO A 70 -4.04 22.46 -7.27
C PRO A 70 -5.42 23.13 -7.14
N LEU A 71 -5.49 24.41 -6.72
CA LEU A 71 -6.75 25.13 -6.67
C LEU A 71 -7.36 25.36 -8.06
N VAL A 72 -6.57 25.73 -9.07
CA VAL A 72 -7.06 25.88 -10.45
C VAL A 72 -7.61 24.57 -10.99
N VAL A 73 -6.96 23.43 -10.71
CA VAL A 73 -7.47 22.12 -11.10
C VAL A 73 -8.73 21.76 -10.31
N SER A 74 -8.70 21.78 -8.98
CA SER A 74 -9.86 21.37 -8.17
C SER A 74 -11.09 22.23 -8.45
N ALA A 75 -10.94 23.56 -8.54
CA ALA A 75 -12.04 24.46 -8.89
C ALA A 75 -12.56 24.26 -10.32
N LEU A 76 -11.70 23.91 -11.28
CA LEU A 76 -12.11 23.53 -12.63
C LEU A 76 -12.89 22.20 -12.60
N CYS A 77 -12.38 21.18 -11.91
CA CYS A 77 -13.00 19.87 -11.88
C CYS A 77 -14.38 19.86 -11.20
N VAL A 78 -14.68 20.85 -10.34
CA VAL A 78 -16.03 21.08 -9.78
C VAL A 78 -16.76 22.28 -10.40
N ALA A 79 -16.33 22.76 -11.56
CA ALA A 79 -17.00 23.83 -12.29
C ALA A 79 -18.34 23.37 -12.93
N PRO A 80 -19.26 24.30 -13.24
CA PRO A 80 -20.35 24.04 -14.17
C PRO A 80 -19.84 23.48 -15.50
N GLN A 81 -20.60 22.59 -16.15
CA GLN A 81 -20.15 21.89 -17.37
C GLN A 81 -19.70 22.86 -18.47
N ASP A 82 -20.48 23.92 -18.66
CA ASP A 82 -20.24 25.00 -19.61
C ASP A 82 -18.97 25.83 -19.34
N PHE A 83 -18.56 25.92 -18.07
CA PHE A 83 -17.33 26.59 -17.66
C PHE A 83 -16.13 25.65 -17.82
N PHE A 84 -16.27 24.38 -17.45
CA PHE A 84 -15.26 23.35 -17.67
C PHE A 84 -14.90 23.24 -19.16
N ALA A 85 -15.92 23.05 -20.01
CA ALA A 85 -15.78 22.85 -21.46
C ALA A 85 -14.95 23.94 -22.16
N LYS A 86 -15.07 25.20 -21.69
CA LYS A 86 -14.34 26.37 -22.23
C LYS A 86 -12.90 26.50 -21.71
N ASN A 87 -12.55 25.87 -20.59
CA ASN A 87 -11.31 26.14 -19.85
C ASN A 87 -10.34 24.95 -19.75
N TRP A 88 -10.80 23.70 -19.92
CA TRP A 88 -9.99 22.53 -19.56
C TRP A 88 -8.76 22.31 -20.44
N MET A 89 -8.89 22.42 -21.77
CA MET A 89 -7.73 22.35 -22.69
C MET A 89 -6.67 23.41 -22.35
N LEU A 90 -7.09 24.66 -22.11
CA LEU A 90 -6.21 25.77 -21.70
C LEU A 90 -5.53 25.55 -20.34
N CYS A 91 -6.00 24.60 -19.54
CA CYS A 91 -5.39 24.17 -18.29
C CYS A 91 -4.36 23.05 -18.54
N ILE A 92 -4.66 22.12 -19.46
CA ILE A 92 -3.70 21.10 -19.92
C ILE A 92 -2.51 21.74 -20.64
N ASP A 93 -2.75 22.69 -21.56
CA ASP A 93 -1.69 23.44 -22.26
C ASP A 93 -0.72 24.09 -21.27
N LEU A 94 -1.27 24.78 -20.26
CA LEU A 94 -0.51 25.42 -19.19
C LEU A 94 0.29 24.41 -18.38
N SER A 95 -0.29 23.24 -18.10
CA SER A 95 0.37 22.13 -17.40
C SER A 95 1.55 21.59 -18.21
N VAL A 96 1.34 21.30 -19.50
CA VAL A 96 2.37 20.78 -20.41
C VAL A 96 3.51 21.78 -20.61
N VAL A 97 3.22 23.07 -20.75
CA VAL A 97 4.25 24.14 -20.80
C VAL A 97 5.07 24.15 -19.51
N LYS A 98 4.42 24.02 -18.34
CA LYS A 98 5.10 24.05 -17.04
C LYS A 98 5.97 22.81 -16.80
N MET A 99 5.49 21.61 -17.14
CA MET A 99 6.26 20.36 -17.05
C MET A 99 7.55 20.37 -17.88
N LYS A 100 7.53 21.09 -19.01
CA LYS A 100 8.69 21.30 -19.89
C LYS A 100 9.69 22.32 -19.35
N GLN A 101 9.26 23.24 -18.47
CA GLN A 101 10.09 24.31 -17.90
C GLN A 101 10.70 23.95 -16.54
N GLU A 102 9.96 23.26 -15.67
CA GLU A 102 10.34 23.07 -14.26
C GLU A 102 10.10 21.62 -13.81
N LYS A 103 11.18 20.82 -13.66
CA LYS A 103 11.07 19.40 -13.27
C LYS A 103 10.26 19.19 -11.97
N GLN A 104 10.42 20.06 -10.98
CA GLN A 104 9.65 20.03 -9.72
C GLN A 104 8.12 20.04 -9.92
N SER A 105 7.62 20.60 -11.02
CA SER A 105 6.19 20.75 -11.28
C SER A 105 5.52 19.50 -11.85
N ARG A 106 6.29 18.49 -12.27
CA ARG A 106 5.81 17.40 -13.13
C ARG A 106 4.77 16.51 -12.45
N VAL A 107 5.09 15.97 -11.27
CA VAL A 107 4.16 15.17 -10.44
C VAL A 107 2.82 15.90 -10.27
N MET A 108 2.87 17.18 -9.90
CA MET A 108 1.68 18.01 -9.70
C MET A 108 0.90 18.28 -10.99
N CYS A 109 1.57 18.50 -12.12
CA CYS A 109 0.92 18.70 -13.40
C CYS A 109 0.31 17.41 -13.98
N LEU A 110 0.96 16.25 -13.78
CA LEU A 110 0.40 14.94 -14.16
C LEU A 110 -0.84 14.61 -13.33
N ASN A 111 -0.76 14.77 -12.00
CA ASN A 111 -1.91 14.67 -11.09
C ASN A 111 -3.06 15.61 -11.48
N GLY A 112 -2.74 16.79 -11.99
CA GLY A 112 -3.71 17.75 -12.51
C GLY A 112 -4.38 17.29 -13.81
N ILE A 113 -3.59 16.84 -14.79
CA ILE A 113 -4.09 16.32 -16.06
C ILE A 113 -4.97 15.08 -15.84
N LEU A 114 -4.56 14.15 -14.96
CA LEU A 114 -5.33 12.96 -14.57
C LEU A 114 -6.76 13.31 -14.09
N ARG A 115 -6.87 14.25 -13.14
CA ARG A 115 -8.14 14.72 -12.58
C ARG A 115 -8.99 15.48 -13.61
N ILE A 116 -8.37 16.22 -14.52
CA ILE A 116 -9.08 16.90 -15.63
C ILE A 116 -9.64 15.89 -16.64
N ILE A 117 -8.84 14.89 -17.05
CA ILE A 117 -9.28 13.85 -18.01
C ILE A 117 -10.43 13.02 -17.42
N TRP A 118 -10.36 12.63 -16.15
CA TRP A 118 -11.48 11.95 -15.49
C TRP A 118 -12.75 12.81 -15.49
N THR A 119 -12.64 14.09 -15.10
CA THR A 119 -13.80 15.00 -15.09
C THR A 119 -14.41 15.15 -16.49
N TYR A 120 -13.57 15.24 -17.51
CA TYR A 120 -14.02 15.30 -18.89
C TYR A 120 -14.80 14.04 -19.28
N LEU A 121 -14.19 12.86 -19.15
CA LEU A 121 -14.76 11.58 -19.56
C LEU A 121 -16.05 11.19 -18.82
N TYR A 122 -16.13 11.49 -17.52
CA TYR A 122 -17.21 11.02 -16.64
C TYR A 122 -18.24 12.08 -16.25
N ARG A 123 -18.07 13.36 -16.66
CA ARG A 123 -19.08 14.42 -16.45
C ARG A 123 -19.43 15.25 -17.69
N CYS A 124 -18.54 15.34 -18.69
CA CYS A 124 -18.87 16.05 -19.93
C CYS A 124 -19.52 15.10 -20.94
N HIS A 125 -20.59 15.57 -21.56
CA HIS A 125 -21.33 14.81 -22.58
C HIS A 125 -21.11 15.48 -23.95
N GLU A 126 -20.29 14.85 -24.78
CA GLU A 126 -20.01 15.25 -26.17
C GLU A 126 -20.04 14.01 -27.09
N PRO A 127 -20.28 14.16 -28.41
CA PRO A 127 -20.23 13.04 -29.36
C PRO A 127 -18.85 12.36 -29.36
N SER A 128 -18.82 11.03 -29.48
CA SER A 128 -17.57 10.26 -29.32
C SER A 128 -16.45 10.69 -30.28
N SER A 129 -16.77 11.08 -31.52
CA SER A 129 -15.80 11.61 -32.49
C SER A 129 -15.20 12.96 -32.07
N THR A 130 -15.97 13.82 -31.41
CA THR A 130 -15.47 15.05 -30.78
C THR A 130 -14.62 14.71 -29.56
N ALA A 131 -15.02 13.70 -28.79
CA ALA A 131 -14.31 13.29 -27.58
C ALA A 131 -12.91 12.76 -27.89
N THR A 132 -12.80 11.76 -28.78
CA THR A 132 -11.52 11.19 -29.21
C THR A 132 -10.63 12.24 -29.86
N SER A 133 -11.17 13.11 -30.73
CA SER A 133 -10.41 14.21 -31.34
C SER A 133 -9.75 15.17 -30.34
N LYS A 134 -10.36 15.40 -29.16
CA LYS A 134 -9.75 16.22 -28.11
C LYS A 134 -8.76 15.42 -27.25
N LEU A 135 -9.07 14.15 -26.93
CA LEU A 135 -8.14 13.26 -26.24
C LEU A 135 -6.83 13.11 -27.03
N ASP A 136 -6.91 12.94 -28.35
CA ASP A 136 -5.79 12.90 -29.28
C ASP A 136 -4.77 14.04 -29.10
N ILE A 137 -5.25 15.26 -28.87
CA ILE A 137 -4.40 16.45 -28.66
C ILE A 137 -3.64 16.34 -27.34
N VAL A 138 -4.30 15.87 -26.28
CA VAL A 138 -3.72 15.66 -24.96
C VAL A 138 -2.74 14.49 -24.95
N LEU A 139 -3.11 13.38 -25.59
CA LEU A 139 -2.28 12.18 -25.72
C LEU A 139 -0.99 12.50 -26.47
N LYS A 140 -1.02 13.30 -27.55
CA LYS A 140 0.18 13.76 -28.27
C LYS A 140 1.13 14.65 -27.44
N HIS A 141 0.75 15.04 -26.22
CA HIS A 141 1.65 15.69 -25.25
C HIS A 141 2.22 14.75 -24.18
N LEU A 142 1.52 13.66 -23.85
CA LEU A 142 1.97 12.63 -22.89
C LEU A 142 2.74 11.49 -23.58
N PHE A 143 2.41 11.22 -24.84
CA PHE A 143 2.93 10.15 -25.70
C PHE A 143 3.36 10.76 -27.05
N PRO A 144 4.53 11.43 -27.13
CA PRO A 144 4.94 12.12 -28.35
C PRO A 144 5.09 11.14 -29.54
N PRO A 145 4.62 11.45 -30.76
CA PRO A 145 4.58 10.49 -31.88
C PRO A 145 5.95 10.16 -32.52
N LYS A 146 7.07 10.40 -31.82
CA LYS A 146 8.42 10.08 -32.28
C LYS A 146 9.03 8.99 -31.39
N GLY A 147 8.81 7.73 -31.80
CA GLY A 147 9.27 6.54 -31.10
C GLY A 147 8.52 6.27 -29.79
N HIS A 148 8.97 5.24 -29.06
CA HIS A 148 8.30 4.71 -27.86
C HIS A 148 8.41 5.61 -26.60
N SER A 149 8.79 6.88 -26.78
CA SER A 149 8.94 7.86 -25.70
C SER A 149 7.61 8.16 -25.01
N ILE A 150 7.67 8.33 -23.69
CA ILE A 150 6.67 8.96 -22.85
C ILE A 150 7.17 10.34 -22.38
N PHE A 151 6.26 11.24 -22.01
CA PHE A 151 6.60 12.53 -21.42
C PHE A 151 5.84 12.79 -20.11
N PRO A 152 6.54 13.21 -19.03
CA PRO A 152 7.99 13.34 -18.90
C PRO A 152 8.65 11.97 -18.60
N PRO A 153 9.83 11.67 -19.16
CA PRO A 153 10.43 10.32 -19.11
C PRO A 153 11.14 9.96 -17.80
N ASP A 154 11.26 10.89 -16.84
CA ASP A 154 11.94 10.65 -15.56
C ASP A 154 10.96 10.35 -14.40
N GLU A 155 9.68 10.18 -14.69
CA GLU A 155 8.58 10.16 -13.71
C GLU A 155 7.89 8.78 -13.66
N SER A 156 7.03 8.55 -12.65
CA SER A 156 6.25 7.31 -12.53
C SER A 156 5.28 7.14 -13.71
N LEU A 157 5.08 5.88 -14.13
CA LEU A 157 4.15 5.50 -15.20
C LEU A 157 2.68 5.54 -14.75
N GLU A 158 2.41 5.49 -13.44
CA GLU A 158 1.08 5.34 -12.82
C GLU A 158 0.06 6.34 -13.40
N CYS A 159 0.39 7.62 -13.52
CA CYS A 159 -0.53 8.60 -14.11
C CYS A 159 -0.86 8.33 -15.58
N HIS A 160 0.09 7.81 -16.38
CA HIS A 160 -0.13 7.45 -17.78
C HIS A 160 -0.99 6.18 -17.90
N GLU A 161 -0.78 5.21 -17.01
CA GLU A 161 -1.59 3.99 -16.86
C GLU A 161 -3.04 4.32 -16.54
N TYR A 162 -3.28 5.16 -15.53
CA TYR A 162 -4.63 5.57 -15.14
C TYR A 162 -5.32 6.40 -16.22
N ILE A 163 -4.61 7.28 -16.93
CA ILE A 163 -5.18 8.04 -18.06
C ILE A 163 -5.65 7.12 -19.19
N LEU A 164 -4.84 6.12 -19.57
CA LEU A 164 -5.23 5.15 -20.60
C LEU A 164 -6.39 4.26 -20.11
N HIS A 165 -6.36 3.82 -18.85
CA HIS A 165 -7.44 3.06 -18.21
C HIS A 165 -8.78 3.83 -18.21
N PHE A 166 -8.76 5.14 -17.93
CA PHE A 166 -9.99 5.96 -17.96
C PHE A 166 -10.58 6.05 -19.37
N ILE A 167 -9.73 6.13 -20.40
CA ILE A 167 -10.14 6.17 -21.81
C ILE A 167 -10.70 4.82 -22.24
N LEU A 168 -9.98 3.72 -21.98
CA LEU A 168 -10.44 2.33 -22.18
C LEU A 168 -11.79 2.06 -21.52
N SER A 169 -11.99 2.54 -20.29
CA SER A 169 -13.24 2.32 -19.54
C SER A 169 -14.42 3.18 -20.02
N ARG A 170 -14.20 4.20 -20.86
CA ARG A 170 -15.25 5.13 -21.34
C ARG A 170 -15.54 5.07 -22.84
N HIS A 171 -14.50 4.88 -23.64
CA HIS A 171 -14.55 4.81 -25.10
C HIS A 171 -13.81 3.54 -25.55
N PHE A 172 -14.38 2.37 -25.20
CA PHE A 172 -13.71 1.07 -25.27
C PHE A 172 -12.97 0.83 -26.59
N ASP A 173 -13.66 0.94 -27.73
CA ASP A 173 -13.07 0.64 -29.05
C ASP A 173 -11.84 1.53 -29.37
N TYR A 174 -11.94 2.84 -29.13
CA TYR A 174 -10.83 3.79 -29.29
C TYR A 174 -9.70 3.56 -28.29
N GLY A 175 -10.04 3.21 -27.04
CA GLY A 175 -9.05 2.84 -26.04
C GLY A 175 -8.31 1.54 -26.38
N VAL A 176 -9.01 0.58 -26.99
CA VAL A 176 -8.41 -0.67 -27.51
C VAL A 176 -7.46 -0.35 -28.65
N ASP A 177 -7.86 0.42 -29.66
CA ASP A 177 -6.95 0.82 -30.76
C ASP A 177 -5.70 1.55 -30.25
N LEU A 178 -5.86 2.46 -29.29
CA LEU A 178 -4.74 3.16 -28.63
C LEU A 178 -3.84 2.21 -27.83
N ALA A 179 -4.41 1.22 -27.14
CA ALA A 179 -3.66 0.19 -26.44
C ALA A 179 -2.90 -0.73 -27.42
N MET A 180 -3.48 -1.05 -28.58
CA MET A 180 -2.82 -1.85 -29.62
C MET A 180 -1.72 -1.09 -30.36
N GLU A 181 -1.85 0.24 -30.56
CA GLU A 181 -0.73 1.11 -30.98
C GLU A 181 0.41 1.03 -29.97
N PHE A 182 0.08 1.13 -28.67
CA PHE A 182 1.08 1.09 -27.60
C PHE A 182 1.75 -0.28 -27.45
N LEU A 183 1.03 -1.37 -27.77
CA LEU A 183 1.55 -2.74 -27.84
C LEU A 183 2.26 -3.06 -29.17
N GLN A 184 2.37 -2.12 -30.11
CA GLN A 184 3.10 -2.31 -31.39
C GLN A 184 2.57 -3.52 -32.19
N GLU A 185 1.25 -3.59 -32.36
CA GLU A 185 0.54 -4.70 -33.05
C GLU A 185 1.17 -5.08 -34.41
N SER A 186 1.54 -4.08 -35.22
CA SER A 186 2.11 -4.27 -36.56
C SER A 186 3.52 -4.86 -36.52
N GLU A 187 4.35 -4.42 -35.58
CA GLU A 187 5.72 -4.89 -35.38
C GLU A 187 5.77 -6.26 -34.69
N ALA A 188 4.81 -6.54 -33.80
CA ALA A 188 4.73 -7.80 -33.07
C ALA A 188 4.25 -8.97 -33.95
N LEU A 189 3.20 -8.75 -34.75
CA LEU A 189 2.62 -9.78 -35.62
C LEU A 189 3.27 -9.84 -37.01
N GLY A 190 4.00 -8.80 -37.42
CA GLY A 190 4.73 -8.75 -38.69
C GLY A 190 6.06 -9.50 -38.68
N ASN A 191 6.71 -9.56 -39.85
CA ASN A 191 8.05 -10.13 -40.03
C ASN A 191 9.19 -9.18 -39.58
N GLY A 192 8.87 -8.15 -38.78
CA GLY A 192 9.84 -7.15 -38.31
C GLY A 192 10.62 -7.61 -37.08
N THR A 193 11.80 -7.03 -36.87
CA THR A 193 12.49 -7.11 -35.57
C THR A 193 11.90 -6.07 -34.62
N LEU A 194 11.20 -6.53 -33.57
CA LEU A 194 10.70 -5.69 -32.48
C LEU A 194 11.82 -4.86 -31.84
N ASP A 195 11.72 -3.54 -31.90
CA ASP A 195 12.63 -2.63 -31.17
C ASP A 195 12.18 -2.53 -29.70
N LEU A 196 12.72 -3.45 -28.89
CA LEU A 196 12.47 -3.50 -27.45
C LEU A 196 13.32 -2.48 -26.65
N THR A 197 13.93 -1.44 -27.25
CA THR A 197 14.84 -0.56 -26.49
C THR A 197 14.15 0.35 -25.47
N LEU A 198 12.86 0.70 -25.63
CA LEU A 198 12.11 1.57 -24.69
C LEU A 198 10.62 1.16 -24.51
N PRO A 199 10.30 -0.02 -23.96
CA PRO A 199 8.94 -0.60 -23.88
C PRO A 199 7.98 0.03 -22.84
N PHE A 200 8.10 1.32 -22.53
CA PHE A 200 7.20 2.00 -21.59
C PHE A 200 5.73 2.02 -22.06
N ARG A 201 5.47 2.10 -23.37
CA ARG A 201 4.09 2.05 -23.91
C ARG A 201 3.44 0.67 -23.76
N PRO A 202 4.08 -0.46 -24.12
CA PRO A 202 3.56 -1.80 -23.81
C PRO A 202 3.24 -2.00 -22.32
N ILE A 203 4.10 -1.51 -21.42
CA ILE A 203 3.87 -1.55 -19.96
C ILE A 203 2.58 -0.81 -19.60
N ILE A 204 2.46 0.44 -20.06
CA ILE A 204 1.30 1.32 -19.79
C ILE A 204 0.01 0.70 -20.33
N ALA A 205 0.05 0.11 -21.53
CA ALA A 205 -1.08 -0.59 -22.12
C ALA A 205 -1.54 -1.78 -21.28
N LEU A 206 -0.62 -2.70 -20.92
CA LEU A 206 -1.01 -3.92 -20.19
C LEU A 206 -1.49 -3.63 -18.76
N ARG A 207 -0.91 -2.64 -18.08
CA ARG A 207 -1.40 -2.11 -16.79
C ARG A 207 -2.81 -1.51 -16.92
N ALA A 208 -3.02 -0.64 -17.91
CA ALA A 208 -4.31 -0.02 -18.15
C ALA A 208 -5.40 -1.04 -18.53
N ILE A 209 -5.04 -2.09 -19.26
CA ILE A 209 -5.92 -3.23 -19.58
C ILE A 209 -6.36 -3.95 -18.29
N LEU A 210 -5.44 -4.31 -17.38
CA LEU A 210 -5.78 -4.99 -16.12
C LEU A 210 -6.75 -4.18 -15.24
N LEU A 211 -6.48 -2.88 -15.08
CA LEU A 211 -7.35 -1.96 -14.35
C LEU A 211 -8.74 -1.86 -14.98
N THR A 212 -8.79 -1.80 -16.31
CA THR A 212 -10.05 -1.76 -17.08
C THR A 212 -10.83 -3.07 -16.92
N LEU A 213 -10.20 -4.24 -17.09
CA LEU A 213 -10.85 -5.54 -16.91
C LEU A 213 -11.40 -5.72 -15.49
N THR A 214 -10.67 -5.28 -14.47
CA THR A 214 -11.13 -5.33 -13.07
C THR A 214 -12.32 -4.40 -12.83
N THR A 215 -12.31 -3.20 -13.42
CA THR A 215 -13.41 -2.22 -13.34
C THR A 215 -14.66 -2.72 -14.09
N MET A 216 -14.48 -3.29 -15.28
CA MET A 216 -15.54 -3.94 -16.07
C MET A 216 -16.10 -5.19 -15.40
N GLN A 217 -15.31 -5.94 -14.62
CA GLN A 217 -15.79 -7.10 -13.86
C GLN A 217 -16.66 -6.67 -12.66
N LYS A 218 -16.35 -5.51 -12.07
CA LYS A 218 -17.09 -4.91 -10.95
C LYS A 218 -18.31 -4.08 -11.40
N ASP A 219 -18.56 -4.01 -12.71
CA ASP A 219 -19.59 -3.17 -13.37
C ASP A 219 -19.65 -1.74 -12.82
N SER A 220 -18.46 -1.19 -12.52
CA SER A 220 -18.28 0.13 -11.92
C SER A 220 -17.62 1.10 -12.90
N LYS A 221 -17.54 2.38 -12.51
CA LYS A 221 -16.69 3.39 -13.20
C LYS A 221 -15.36 3.55 -12.46
N PRO A 222 -14.26 3.91 -13.14
CA PRO A 222 -13.00 4.23 -12.47
C PRO A 222 -13.18 5.26 -11.37
N ALA A 223 -12.46 5.08 -10.25
CA ALA A 223 -12.51 5.99 -9.11
C ALA A 223 -12.09 7.42 -9.49
N TRP A 224 -12.59 8.41 -8.73
CA TRP A 224 -11.96 9.73 -8.69
C TRP A 224 -10.75 9.65 -7.76
N PRO A 225 -9.56 10.20 -8.13
CA PRO A 225 -8.37 10.19 -7.29
C PRO A 225 -8.67 10.77 -5.90
N SER A 226 -8.62 9.95 -4.86
CA SER A 226 -9.07 10.28 -3.50
C SER A 226 -8.07 11.14 -2.74
N SER A 227 -6.77 11.01 -3.01
CA SER A 227 -5.75 11.86 -2.37
C SER A 227 -5.88 13.32 -2.82
N VAL A 228 -5.89 14.22 -1.83
CA VAL A 228 -5.96 15.67 -2.00
C VAL A 228 -4.58 16.27 -2.33
N ASP A 229 -3.49 15.53 -2.04
CA ASP A 229 -2.16 15.92 -2.48
C ASP A 229 -1.97 15.70 -3.99
N PHE A 230 -1.27 16.64 -4.63
CA PHE A 230 -0.85 16.54 -6.02
C PHE A 230 0.68 16.33 -6.13
N THR A 231 1.43 16.46 -5.04
CA THR A 231 2.90 16.37 -5.02
C THR A 231 3.46 14.96 -4.91
N THR A 232 2.57 13.99 -4.70
CA THR A 232 2.84 12.54 -4.65
C THR A 232 1.91 11.78 -5.61
N TYR A 233 2.18 10.50 -5.84
CA TYR A 233 1.31 9.61 -6.65
C TYR A 233 0.43 8.71 -5.77
N ASP A 234 0.05 9.18 -4.58
CA ASP A 234 -0.70 8.43 -3.56
C ASP A 234 -2.14 8.11 -4.03
N THR A 235 -2.28 6.98 -4.75
CA THR A 235 -3.50 6.59 -5.48
C THR A 235 -3.66 5.07 -5.62
N GLN A 236 -2.79 4.26 -5.02
CA GLN A 236 -2.76 2.81 -5.23
C GLN A 236 -4.02 2.10 -4.68
N ASP A 237 -4.64 2.65 -3.62
CA ASP A 237 -5.94 2.18 -3.10
C ASP A 237 -7.12 2.49 -4.05
N ASP A 238 -7.05 3.54 -4.86
CA ASP A 238 -8.11 3.90 -5.82
C ASP A 238 -8.11 2.99 -7.06
N TYR A 239 -6.93 2.45 -7.43
CA TYR A 239 -6.70 1.75 -8.71
C TYR A 239 -6.06 0.37 -8.49
N THR A 240 -6.75 -0.48 -7.73
CA THR A 240 -6.38 -1.89 -7.55
C THR A 240 -6.85 -2.75 -8.74
N PHE A 241 -6.00 -3.66 -9.21
CA PHE A 241 -6.33 -4.65 -10.24
C PHE A 241 -6.37 -6.07 -9.68
N GLU A 242 -7.15 -6.93 -10.33
CA GLU A 242 -7.20 -8.38 -10.10
C GLU A 242 -6.61 -9.10 -11.30
N ALA A 243 -5.82 -10.16 -11.05
CA ALA A 243 -5.12 -10.93 -12.07
C ALA A 243 -5.52 -12.42 -12.12
N THR A 244 -6.53 -12.80 -11.35
CA THR A 244 -7.18 -14.14 -11.40
C THR A 244 -7.94 -14.34 -12.71
N PHE A 245 -8.30 -15.58 -13.01
CA PHE A 245 -9.18 -15.90 -14.15
C PHE A 245 -10.46 -15.04 -14.15
N LEU A 246 -10.94 -14.73 -15.36
CA LEU A 246 -12.25 -14.11 -15.56
C LEU A 246 -13.31 -15.23 -15.63
N PRO A 247 -14.52 -15.03 -15.05
CA PRO A 247 -15.61 -15.99 -15.19
C PRO A 247 -16.11 -16.03 -16.64
N GLU A 248 -16.65 -17.17 -17.08
CA GLU A 248 -17.12 -17.36 -18.46
C GLU A 248 -18.16 -16.30 -18.89
N SER A 249 -19.04 -15.90 -17.98
CA SER A 249 -20.03 -14.82 -18.16
C SER A 249 -19.43 -13.43 -18.39
N PHE A 250 -18.12 -13.24 -18.20
CA PHE A 250 -17.45 -12.00 -18.58
C PHE A 250 -17.23 -11.91 -20.10
N TYR A 251 -16.99 -13.03 -20.77
CA TYR A 251 -16.74 -13.07 -22.23
C TYR A 251 -18.02 -12.85 -23.05
N THR A 252 -19.21 -12.93 -22.44
CA THR A 252 -20.46 -12.53 -23.09
C THR A 252 -20.66 -11.01 -23.14
N LYS A 253 -19.80 -10.20 -22.50
CA LYS A 253 -19.89 -8.74 -22.57
C LYS A 253 -19.44 -8.25 -23.97
N PRO A 254 -20.14 -7.27 -24.59
CA PRO A 254 -19.83 -6.80 -25.95
C PRO A 254 -18.37 -6.39 -26.13
N GLY A 255 -17.77 -6.80 -27.26
CA GLY A 255 -16.39 -6.47 -27.61
C GLY A 255 -15.29 -7.26 -26.88
N VAL A 256 -15.60 -7.96 -25.77
CA VAL A 256 -14.58 -8.59 -24.91
C VAL A 256 -13.84 -9.75 -25.59
N THR A 257 -14.54 -10.69 -26.21
CA THR A 257 -13.90 -11.83 -26.91
C THR A 257 -13.03 -11.34 -28.07
N THR A 258 -13.54 -10.42 -28.89
CA THR A 258 -12.78 -9.80 -29.99
C THR A 258 -11.57 -9.00 -29.51
N PHE A 259 -11.63 -8.41 -28.30
CA PHE A 259 -10.48 -7.77 -27.67
C PHE A 259 -9.41 -8.80 -27.27
N PHE A 260 -9.79 -9.92 -26.65
CA PHE A 260 -8.82 -10.95 -26.24
C PHE A 260 -8.15 -11.65 -27.44
N GLU A 261 -8.90 -11.99 -28.48
CA GLU A 261 -8.36 -12.59 -29.72
C GLU A 261 -7.35 -11.67 -30.44
N ARG A 262 -7.52 -10.34 -30.34
CA ARG A 262 -6.61 -9.35 -30.92
C ARG A 262 -5.41 -9.04 -30.02
N CYS A 263 -5.66 -8.77 -28.74
CA CYS A 263 -4.65 -8.35 -27.77
C CYS A 263 -3.76 -9.52 -27.31
N GLY A 264 -4.33 -10.70 -27.13
CA GLY A 264 -3.68 -11.88 -26.56
C GLY A 264 -2.46 -12.36 -27.34
N PRO A 265 -2.54 -12.54 -28.67
CA PRO A 265 -1.38 -12.91 -29.50
C PRO A 265 -0.24 -11.89 -29.45
N VAL A 266 -0.57 -10.59 -29.41
CA VAL A 266 0.42 -9.51 -29.33
C VAL A 266 1.14 -9.52 -27.98
N VAL A 267 0.39 -9.52 -26.87
CA VAL A 267 0.95 -9.60 -25.51
C VAL A 267 1.78 -10.87 -25.34
N GLY A 268 1.30 -12.02 -25.84
CA GLY A 268 2.04 -13.29 -25.79
C GLY A 268 3.36 -13.23 -26.56
N LYS A 269 3.35 -12.70 -27.79
CA LYS A 269 4.55 -12.51 -28.62
C LYS A 269 5.58 -11.58 -27.97
N LEU A 270 5.13 -10.45 -27.40
CA LEU A 270 6.00 -9.52 -26.67
C LEU A 270 6.60 -10.20 -25.42
N ALA A 271 5.78 -10.88 -24.61
CA ALA A 271 6.22 -11.59 -23.41
C ALA A 271 7.30 -12.63 -23.73
N MET A 272 7.10 -13.44 -24.78
CA MET A 272 8.08 -14.43 -25.23
C MET A 272 9.37 -13.79 -25.77
N THR A 273 9.28 -12.64 -26.44
CA THR A 273 10.47 -11.94 -26.95
C THR A 273 11.28 -11.31 -25.81
N CYS A 274 10.61 -10.68 -24.82
CA CYS A 274 11.27 -10.20 -23.60
C CYS A 274 11.88 -11.36 -22.78
N ALA A 275 11.17 -12.49 -22.67
CA ALA A 275 11.68 -13.70 -22.01
C ALA A 275 12.93 -14.28 -22.70
N GLN A 276 13.02 -14.24 -24.02
CA GLN A 276 14.22 -14.61 -24.75
C GLN A 276 15.38 -13.62 -24.50
N ALA A 277 15.09 -12.32 -24.43
CA ALA A 277 16.10 -11.30 -24.15
C ALA A 277 16.68 -11.39 -22.73
N VAL A 278 15.85 -11.58 -21.70
CA VAL A 278 16.28 -11.48 -20.28
C VAL A 278 16.40 -12.83 -19.57
N GLY A 279 15.87 -13.92 -20.12
CA GLY A 279 15.84 -15.24 -19.47
C GLY A 279 17.20 -15.88 -19.18
N HIS A 280 18.29 -15.32 -19.70
CA HIS A 280 19.65 -15.73 -19.40
C HIS A 280 20.23 -15.05 -18.13
N LEU A 281 19.59 -13.99 -17.62
CA LEU A 281 19.99 -13.25 -16.43
C LEU A 281 19.60 -14.02 -15.15
N THR A 282 20.32 -15.10 -14.84
CA THR A 282 20.02 -15.97 -13.68
C THR A 282 21.04 -15.84 -12.56
N LEU A 283 20.63 -16.18 -11.33
CA LEU A 283 21.54 -16.30 -10.16
C LEU A 283 22.56 -17.44 -10.30
N SER A 284 22.43 -18.26 -11.35
CA SER A 284 23.34 -19.37 -11.65
C SER A 284 24.59 -18.89 -12.39
N ASP A 285 24.48 -17.77 -13.11
CA ASP A 285 25.59 -17.14 -13.81
C ASP A 285 26.30 -16.13 -12.89
N GLU A 286 27.47 -16.54 -12.40
CA GLU A 286 28.31 -15.78 -11.48
C GLU A 286 28.71 -14.40 -12.03
N ARG A 287 28.63 -14.18 -13.37
CA ARG A 287 28.95 -12.90 -14.03
C ARG A 287 28.00 -11.76 -13.64
N PHE A 288 26.82 -12.05 -13.06
CA PHE A 288 25.88 -11.03 -12.57
C PHE A 288 26.02 -10.74 -11.06
N LEU A 289 26.84 -11.49 -10.32
CA LEU A 289 27.09 -11.26 -8.89
C LEU A 289 28.17 -10.18 -8.69
N ARG A 290 27.98 -9.26 -7.74
CA ARG A 290 28.99 -8.21 -7.44
C ARG A 290 29.17 -8.02 -5.94
N THR A 291 30.42 -7.97 -5.49
CA THR A 291 30.79 -7.76 -4.07
C THR A 291 31.65 -6.52 -3.84
N ASN A 292 32.28 -5.98 -4.89
CA ASN A 292 33.04 -4.73 -4.91
C ASN A 292 32.68 -3.95 -6.18
N TYR A 293 32.84 -2.62 -6.17
CA TYR A 293 32.38 -1.74 -7.26
C TYR A 293 33.38 -0.60 -7.53
N SER A 294 33.48 -0.19 -8.80
CA SER A 294 34.04 1.11 -9.20
C SER A 294 32.90 2.12 -9.46
N PHE A 295 33.18 3.43 -9.45
CA PHE A 295 32.16 4.45 -9.67
C PHE A 295 31.72 4.56 -11.14
N GLU A 296 32.63 4.35 -12.09
CA GLU A 296 32.40 4.58 -13.53
C GLU A 296 31.55 3.48 -14.19
N GLU A 297 31.62 2.23 -13.70
CA GLU A 297 30.74 1.14 -14.15
C GLU A 297 29.28 1.33 -13.70
N GLY A 298 29.03 2.24 -12.75
CA GLY A 298 27.73 2.43 -12.10
C GLY A 298 26.60 2.92 -13.01
N GLU A 299 26.90 3.68 -14.07
CA GLU A 299 25.85 4.29 -14.89
C GLU A 299 25.21 3.32 -15.92
N GLN A 300 25.95 2.28 -16.33
CA GLN A 300 25.55 1.32 -17.37
C GLN A 300 24.88 0.05 -16.82
N LEU A 301 24.91 -0.13 -15.50
CA LEU A 301 24.37 -1.30 -14.80
C LEU A 301 23.16 -0.92 -13.95
N VAL A 302 22.25 -1.87 -13.77
CA VAL A 302 21.17 -1.81 -12.78
C VAL A 302 21.53 -2.75 -11.65
N PHE A 303 21.64 -2.19 -10.44
CA PHE A 303 21.95 -2.92 -9.21
C PHE A 303 20.65 -3.27 -8.48
N LYS A 304 20.51 -4.54 -8.07
CA LYS A 304 19.40 -5.04 -7.25
C LYS A 304 19.98 -5.90 -6.12
N ARG A 305 19.18 -6.14 -5.06
CA ARG A 305 19.54 -7.03 -3.95
C ARG A 305 18.62 -8.26 -3.96
N ARG A 306 19.19 -9.44 -3.76
CA ARG A 306 18.50 -10.74 -3.73
C ARG A 306 18.89 -11.46 -2.44
N GLY A 307 18.15 -11.24 -1.37
CA GLY A 307 18.55 -11.67 -0.02
C GLY A 307 19.87 -10.99 0.41
N GLU A 308 20.89 -11.78 0.72
CA GLU A 308 22.24 -11.26 1.00
C GLU A 308 23.14 -11.11 -0.24
N LEU A 309 22.65 -11.47 -1.44
CA LEU A 309 23.38 -11.29 -2.69
C LEU A 309 23.14 -9.89 -3.28
N SER A 310 24.21 -9.26 -3.76
CA SER A 310 24.16 -8.06 -4.60
C SER A 310 24.37 -8.47 -6.06
N VAL A 311 23.46 -8.06 -6.93
CA VAL A 311 23.44 -8.42 -8.35
C VAL A 311 23.44 -7.18 -9.24
N ALA A 312 24.05 -7.28 -10.41
CA ALA A 312 24.09 -6.22 -11.41
C ALA A 312 23.91 -6.79 -12.82
N TYR A 313 23.04 -6.16 -13.62
CA TYR A 313 22.80 -6.51 -15.03
C TYR A 313 22.76 -5.25 -15.93
N PRO A 314 22.92 -5.39 -17.26
CA PRO A 314 22.95 -4.24 -18.17
C PRO A 314 21.66 -3.42 -18.14
N ARG A 315 21.79 -2.09 -17.99
CA ARG A 315 20.66 -1.15 -17.82
C ARG A 315 19.69 -1.11 -19.00
N HIS A 316 20.13 -1.50 -20.21
CA HIS A 316 19.27 -1.60 -21.39
C HIS A 316 18.35 -2.84 -21.40
N LEU A 317 18.47 -3.73 -20.40
CA LEU A 317 17.62 -4.92 -20.21
C LEU A 317 16.55 -4.73 -19.11
N ASP A 318 16.67 -3.69 -18.28
CA ASP A 318 15.73 -3.40 -17.18
C ASP A 318 14.28 -3.14 -17.66
N PRO A 319 14.02 -2.43 -18.77
CA PRO A 319 12.66 -2.25 -19.28
C PRO A 319 11.97 -3.56 -19.74
N GLN A 320 12.73 -4.52 -20.27
CA GLN A 320 12.23 -5.81 -20.75
C GLN A 320 12.02 -6.78 -19.56
N VAL A 321 12.88 -6.72 -18.53
CA VAL A 321 12.62 -7.35 -17.22
C VAL A 321 11.31 -6.81 -16.64
N TYR A 322 11.11 -5.50 -16.64
CA TYR A 322 9.92 -4.87 -16.06
C TYR A 322 8.65 -5.15 -16.87
N PHE A 323 8.68 -5.13 -18.22
CA PHE A 323 7.52 -5.56 -19.02
C PHE A 323 7.18 -7.04 -18.81
N LEU A 324 8.17 -7.93 -18.71
CA LEU A 324 7.93 -9.35 -18.41
C LEU A 324 7.36 -9.56 -17.01
N MET A 325 7.75 -8.73 -16.03
CA MET A 325 7.16 -8.70 -14.70
C MET A 325 5.68 -8.31 -14.76
N VAL A 326 5.32 -7.26 -15.52
CA VAL A 326 3.93 -6.87 -15.76
C VAL A 326 3.14 -7.97 -16.48
N CYS A 327 3.77 -8.71 -17.41
CA CYS A 327 3.14 -9.89 -18.03
C CYS A 327 2.81 -10.95 -16.99
N PHE A 328 3.74 -11.31 -16.10
CA PHE A 328 3.47 -12.29 -15.04
C PHE A 328 2.44 -11.77 -14.03
N GLU A 329 2.52 -10.50 -13.62
CA GLU A 329 1.48 -9.84 -12.81
C GLU A 329 0.11 -9.88 -13.48
N SER A 330 0.03 -9.86 -14.81
CA SER A 330 -1.22 -9.97 -15.57
C SER A 330 -1.78 -11.40 -15.67
N TRP A 331 -0.98 -12.43 -15.41
CA TRP A 331 -1.38 -13.82 -15.60
C TRP A 331 -2.02 -14.43 -14.33
N PRO A 332 -3.05 -15.29 -14.45
CA PRO A 332 -3.65 -15.80 -15.69
C PRO A 332 -4.60 -14.85 -16.44
N ARG A 333 -5.06 -13.72 -15.89
CA ARG A 333 -6.10 -12.87 -16.51
C ARG A 333 -5.85 -12.48 -17.97
N CYS A 334 -4.61 -12.14 -18.32
CA CYS A 334 -4.19 -11.80 -19.69
C CYS A 334 -3.32 -12.90 -20.33
N LEU A 335 -3.41 -14.15 -19.85
CA LEU A 335 -2.76 -15.30 -20.50
C LEU A 335 -3.66 -15.84 -21.61
N HIS A 336 -3.26 -15.63 -22.86
CA HIS A 336 -4.00 -16.06 -24.04
C HIS A 336 -3.49 -17.42 -24.57
N PRO A 337 -4.34 -18.31 -25.12
CA PRO A 337 -3.94 -19.63 -25.64
C PRO A 337 -2.83 -19.65 -26.70
N SER A 338 -2.48 -18.49 -27.29
CA SER A 338 -1.29 -18.32 -28.13
C SER A 338 0.04 -18.57 -27.40
N ILE A 339 0.07 -18.59 -26.06
CA ILE A 339 1.10 -19.26 -25.28
C ILE A 339 0.45 -20.50 -24.64
N PRO A 340 0.85 -21.73 -25.03
CA PRO A 340 0.36 -22.94 -24.38
C PRO A 340 0.66 -22.95 -22.87
N LEU A 341 -0.29 -23.41 -22.05
CA LEU A 341 -0.18 -23.40 -20.58
C LEU A 341 1.14 -24.01 -20.07
N VAL A 342 1.62 -25.10 -20.68
CA VAL A 342 2.89 -25.74 -20.30
C VAL A 342 4.10 -24.84 -20.56
N GLU A 343 4.10 -24.06 -21.63
CA GLU A 343 5.17 -23.11 -21.96
C GLU A 343 5.14 -21.87 -21.04
N ALA A 344 3.94 -21.38 -20.71
CA ALA A 344 3.74 -20.33 -19.71
C ALA A 344 4.25 -20.77 -18.33
N LEU A 345 3.87 -21.98 -17.86
CA LEU A 345 4.37 -22.56 -16.62
C LEU A 345 5.90 -22.71 -16.63
N ASP A 346 6.48 -23.21 -17.72
CA ASP A 346 7.93 -23.34 -17.84
C ASP A 346 8.65 -22.00 -17.80
N LEU A 347 8.08 -20.96 -18.42
CA LEU A 347 8.63 -19.60 -18.39
C LEU A 347 8.61 -19.06 -16.96
N LEU A 348 7.46 -19.10 -16.29
CA LEU A 348 7.31 -18.67 -14.91
C LEU A 348 8.30 -19.37 -13.97
N ILE A 349 8.40 -20.69 -14.06
CA ILE A 349 9.28 -21.50 -13.20
C ILE A 349 10.76 -21.18 -13.45
N ARG A 350 11.19 -20.98 -14.70
CA ARG A 350 12.55 -20.52 -15.02
C ARG A 350 12.84 -19.13 -14.42
N SER A 351 11.88 -18.21 -14.49
CA SER A 351 12.03 -16.85 -13.96
C SER A 351 12.15 -16.77 -12.43
N LEU A 352 11.82 -17.83 -11.68
CA LEU A 352 12.06 -17.87 -10.22
C LEU A 352 13.55 -17.71 -9.87
N ASN A 353 14.45 -18.18 -10.75
CA ASN A 353 15.92 -18.14 -10.61
C ASN A 353 16.56 -16.90 -11.27
N HIS A 354 15.76 -15.92 -11.73
CA HIS A 354 16.25 -14.67 -12.33
C HIS A 354 17.02 -13.79 -11.33
N VAL A 355 17.92 -12.92 -11.80
CA VAL A 355 18.68 -12.01 -10.92
C VAL A 355 17.79 -10.99 -10.20
N ASP A 356 16.82 -10.41 -10.90
CA ASP A 356 15.84 -9.48 -10.32
C ASP A 356 14.83 -10.24 -9.44
N ALA A 357 14.61 -9.74 -8.22
CA ALA A 357 13.70 -10.34 -7.25
C ALA A 357 12.22 -10.12 -7.61
N GLY A 358 11.86 -8.95 -8.14
CA GLY A 358 10.47 -8.61 -8.47
C GLY A 358 9.93 -9.49 -9.59
N LEU A 359 10.76 -9.82 -10.59
CA LEU A 359 10.37 -10.75 -11.65
C LEU A 359 10.07 -12.16 -11.09
N ALA A 360 10.84 -12.63 -10.12
CA ALA A 360 10.63 -13.93 -9.48
C ALA A 360 9.41 -13.93 -8.54
N GLU A 361 9.14 -12.82 -7.86
CA GLU A 361 7.95 -12.63 -7.01
C GLU A 361 6.66 -12.54 -7.85
N ALA A 362 6.69 -11.83 -8.96
CA ALA A 362 5.61 -11.80 -9.94
C ALA A 362 5.37 -13.21 -10.55
N ALA A 363 6.44 -13.95 -10.87
CA ALA A 363 6.33 -15.31 -11.39
C ALA A 363 5.74 -16.30 -10.35
N SER A 364 6.21 -16.23 -9.09
CA SER A 364 5.66 -16.99 -7.96
C SER A 364 4.17 -16.68 -7.75
N SER A 365 3.80 -15.40 -7.81
CA SER A 365 2.42 -14.95 -7.67
C SER A 365 1.53 -15.42 -8.82
N ALA A 366 2.03 -15.40 -10.05
CA ALA A 366 1.31 -15.93 -11.22
C ALA A 366 1.10 -17.44 -11.12
N LEU A 367 2.12 -18.20 -10.70
CA LEU A 367 2.00 -19.65 -10.46
C LEU A 367 0.93 -19.96 -9.42
N ARG A 368 0.87 -19.21 -8.32
CA ARG A 368 -0.18 -19.32 -7.29
C ARG A 368 -1.58 -19.01 -7.85
N ARG A 369 -1.73 -17.95 -8.67
CA ARG A 369 -3.03 -17.61 -9.29
C ARG A 369 -3.48 -18.60 -10.37
N ILE A 370 -2.55 -19.21 -11.10
CA ILE A 370 -2.85 -20.30 -12.05
C ILE A 370 -3.28 -21.55 -11.28
N ALA A 371 -2.56 -21.91 -10.23
CA ALA A 371 -2.82 -23.08 -9.38
C ALA A 371 -4.06 -22.95 -8.49
N ALA A 372 -4.63 -21.75 -8.33
CA ALA A 372 -5.94 -21.55 -7.71
C ALA A 372 -7.12 -22.01 -8.59
N ASN A 373 -6.88 -22.35 -9.87
CA ASN A 373 -7.85 -23.01 -10.75
C ASN A 373 -7.64 -24.52 -10.73
N ASP A 374 -8.72 -25.25 -10.39
CA ASP A 374 -8.73 -26.71 -10.25
C ASP A 374 -8.29 -27.47 -11.51
N GLN A 375 -8.47 -26.88 -12.71
CA GLN A 375 -8.05 -27.48 -13.98
C GLN A 375 -6.54 -27.43 -14.19
N HIS A 376 -5.83 -26.48 -13.59
CA HIS A 376 -4.42 -26.20 -13.89
C HIS A 376 -3.46 -26.52 -12.74
N VAL A 377 -3.97 -26.70 -11.51
CA VAL A 377 -3.17 -27.03 -10.33
C VAL A 377 -2.31 -28.30 -10.54
N LYS A 378 -2.87 -29.35 -11.15
CA LYS A 378 -2.17 -30.59 -11.55
C LYS A 378 -0.95 -30.30 -12.44
N ALA A 379 -1.11 -29.41 -13.42
CA ALA A 379 -0.06 -29.03 -14.35
C ALA A 379 1.05 -28.21 -13.66
N ALA A 380 0.67 -27.26 -12.79
CA ALA A 380 1.62 -26.44 -12.04
C ALA A 380 2.48 -27.29 -11.09
N VAL A 381 1.87 -28.21 -10.32
CA VAL A 381 2.58 -29.16 -9.47
C VAL A 381 3.53 -30.02 -10.30
N TRP A 382 3.07 -30.60 -11.41
CA TRP A 382 3.93 -31.42 -12.28
C TRP A 382 5.17 -30.69 -12.79
N ARG A 383 5.02 -29.48 -13.37
CA ARG A 383 6.19 -28.72 -13.86
C ARG A 383 7.13 -28.34 -12.72
N CYS A 384 6.60 -27.93 -11.57
CA CYS A 384 7.41 -27.51 -10.42
C CYS A 384 8.18 -28.69 -9.78
N THR A 385 7.52 -29.82 -9.54
CA THR A 385 8.14 -31.06 -9.05
C THR A 385 9.27 -31.51 -9.99
N ARG A 386 9.04 -31.49 -11.31
CA ARG A 386 10.09 -31.86 -12.27
C ARG A 386 11.25 -30.86 -12.31
N TYR A 387 11.00 -29.56 -12.19
CA TYR A 387 12.07 -28.54 -12.16
C TYR A 387 13.01 -28.71 -10.95
N LEU A 388 12.47 -29.04 -9.78
CA LEU A 388 13.25 -29.27 -8.55
C LEU A 388 14.02 -30.60 -8.55
N PHE A 389 13.39 -31.67 -8.99
CA PHE A 389 13.84 -33.05 -8.71
C PHE A 389 14.23 -33.88 -9.95
N SER A 390 13.84 -33.51 -11.18
CA SER A 390 14.32 -34.19 -12.38
C SER A 390 15.75 -33.76 -12.76
N PRO A 391 16.56 -34.65 -13.37
CA PRO A 391 17.81 -34.25 -14.00
C PRO A 391 17.56 -33.29 -15.19
N PRO A 392 18.44 -32.31 -15.45
CA PRO A 392 18.30 -31.41 -16.60
C PRO A 392 18.45 -32.19 -17.91
N ILE A 393 17.46 -32.05 -18.79
CA ILE A 393 17.29 -32.89 -20.01
C ILE A 393 18.37 -32.63 -21.07
N GLN A 394 19.05 -31.47 -21.04
CA GLN A 394 20.02 -31.06 -22.07
C GLN A 394 21.48 -31.42 -21.67
N PRO A 395 22.14 -32.37 -22.36
CA PRO A 395 23.54 -32.69 -22.12
C PRO A 395 24.46 -31.60 -22.70
N GLY A 396 24.75 -30.58 -21.88
CA GLY A 396 25.72 -29.54 -22.21
C GLY A 396 25.61 -28.31 -21.31
N ASN A 397 24.40 -27.84 -21.06
CA ASN A 397 24.17 -26.65 -20.24
C ASN A 397 24.17 -27.00 -18.74
N ARG A 398 25.37 -27.21 -18.19
CA ARG A 398 25.60 -27.64 -16.80
C ARG A 398 25.53 -26.45 -15.83
N ASP A 399 24.32 -26.12 -15.39
CA ASP A 399 24.07 -25.26 -14.21
C ASP A 399 24.53 -25.97 -12.93
N THR A 400 25.84 -25.92 -12.64
CA THR A 400 26.48 -26.49 -11.44
C THR A 400 26.72 -25.45 -10.34
N SER A 401 26.04 -24.30 -10.39
CA SER A 401 26.18 -23.24 -9.40
C SER A 401 25.51 -23.64 -8.08
N ALA A 402 26.26 -23.59 -6.97
CA ALA A 402 25.71 -23.78 -5.63
C ALA A 402 24.65 -22.72 -5.28
N LEU A 403 24.82 -21.52 -5.82
CA LEU A 403 24.00 -20.35 -5.51
C LEU A 403 22.58 -20.52 -6.09
N ARG A 404 22.46 -21.21 -7.24
CA ARG A 404 21.19 -21.71 -7.77
C ARG A 404 20.47 -22.60 -6.75
N ILE A 405 21.17 -23.58 -6.18
CA ILE A 405 20.58 -24.53 -5.23
C ILE A 405 20.15 -23.83 -3.93
N ILE A 406 20.93 -22.85 -3.46
CA ILE A 406 20.57 -22.04 -2.30
C ILE A 406 19.28 -21.23 -2.56
N SER A 407 19.16 -20.56 -3.72
CA SER A 407 17.96 -19.81 -4.06
C SER A 407 16.73 -20.69 -4.36
N GLU A 408 16.92 -21.85 -5.00
CA GLU A 408 15.85 -22.84 -5.21
C GLU A 408 15.30 -23.37 -3.88
N ASN A 409 16.18 -23.66 -2.92
CA ASN A 409 15.78 -24.11 -1.59
C ASN A 409 15.05 -23.03 -0.78
N GLU A 410 15.48 -21.78 -0.85
CA GLU A 410 14.90 -20.68 -0.06
C GLU A 410 13.55 -20.19 -0.63
N TYR A 411 13.38 -20.17 -1.96
CA TYR A 411 12.20 -19.56 -2.61
C TYR A 411 11.31 -20.53 -3.41
N VAL A 412 11.89 -21.56 -4.06
CA VAL A 412 11.14 -22.44 -4.97
C VAL A 412 10.54 -23.64 -4.22
N VAL A 413 11.23 -24.21 -3.23
CA VAL A 413 10.67 -25.31 -2.42
C VAL A 413 9.44 -24.89 -1.60
N PRO A 414 9.37 -23.71 -0.94
CA PRO A 414 8.13 -23.25 -0.30
C PRO A 414 6.98 -23.07 -1.30
N LEU A 415 7.23 -22.49 -2.47
CA LEU A 415 6.23 -22.37 -3.53
C LEU A 415 5.73 -23.74 -3.99
N TRP A 416 6.62 -24.72 -4.18
CA TRP A 416 6.25 -26.10 -4.51
C TRP A 416 5.33 -26.73 -3.46
N VAL A 417 5.61 -26.52 -2.17
CA VAL A 417 4.75 -26.99 -1.07
C VAL A 417 3.35 -26.37 -1.17
N ASP A 418 3.25 -25.06 -1.36
CA ASP A 418 1.97 -24.36 -1.48
C ASP A 418 1.16 -24.81 -2.71
N LEU A 419 1.84 -25.14 -3.82
CA LEU A 419 1.23 -25.72 -5.02
C LEU A 419 0.69 -27.14 -4.78
N VAL A 420 1.45 -27.99 -4.06
CA VAL A 420 1.02 -29.35 -3.69
C VAL A 420 -0.15 -29.33 -2.72
N GLU A 421 -0.21 -28.35 -1.81
CA GLU A 421 -1.35 -28.16 -0.89
C GLU A 421 -2.62 -27.72 -1.62
N ALA A 422 -2.52 -26.75 -2.54
CA ALA A 422 -3.65 -26.40 -3.41
C ALA A 422 -4.17 -27.60 -4.23
N TRP A 423 -3.27 -28.50 -4.68
CA TRP A 423 -3.68 -29.73 -5.35
C TRP A 423 -4.32 -30.76 -4.40
N ALA A 424 -3.82 -30.88 -3.17
CA ALA A 424 -4.43 -31.76 -2.17
C ALA A 424 -5.87 -31.33 -1.84
N ASP A 425 -6.10 -30.03 -1.65
CA ASP A 425 -7.44 -29.47 -1.41
C ASP A 425 -8.35 -29.69 -2.64
N GLN A 426 -7.82 -29.52 -3.86
CA GLN A 426 -8.54 -29.84 -5.11
C GLN A 426 -8.90 -31.34 -5.22
N LEU A 427 -8.09 -32.23 -4.65
CA LEU A 427 -8.33 -33.67 -4.60
C LEU A 427 -9.29 -34.11 -3.49
N GLU A 428 -9.58 -33.28 -2.48
CA GLU A 428 -10.61 -33.58 -1.46
C GLU A 428 -12.03 -33.19 -1.89
N LYS A 429 -12.18 -32.34 -2.92
CA LYS A 429 -13.47 -32.00 -3.54
C LYS A 429 -14.19 -33.24 -4.11
N PRO A 430 -15.53 -33.26 -4.16
CA PRO A 430 -16.27 -34.27 -4.93
C PRO A 430 -15.87 -34.24 -6.41
N ILE A 431 -16.22 -35.30 -7.14
CA ILE A 431 -16.07 -35.35 -8.59
C ILE A 431 -17.38 -34.83 -9.19
N ASP A 432 -17.31 -33.71 -9.89
CA ASP A 432 -18.42 -33.19 -10.69
C ASP A 432 -18.29 -33.74 -12.12
N ASP A 433 -19.24 -34.57 -12.56
CA ASP A 433 -19.16 -35.33 -13.83
C ASP A 433 -19.08 -34.43 -15.10
N GLU A 434 -19.33 -33.12 -14.98
CA GLU A 434 -19.27 -32.15 -16.09
C GLU A 434 -17.86 -31.58 -16.35
N THR A 435 -16.84 -31.93 -15.56
CA THR A 435 -15.47 -31.41 -15.78
C THR A 435 -14.80 -32.05 -17.01
N ASN A 436 -14.97 -31.39 -18.17
CA ASN A 436 -14.35 -31.77 -19.44
C ASN A 436 -12.80 -31.86 -19.35
N ASP A 437 -12.28 -33.09 -19.18
CA ASP A 437 -10.85 -33.39 -19.00
C ASP A 437 -9.99 -33.24 -20.29
N ALA A 438 -10.54 -32.59 -21.33
CA ALA A 438 -9.98 -32.55 -22.69
C ALA A 438 -8.65 -31.78 -22.79
N ASP A 439 -8.45 -30.77 -21.94
CA ASP A 439 -7.26 -29.89 -21.94
C ASP A 439 -6.32 -30.16 -20.76
N SER A 440 -6.59 -31.18 -19.94
CA SER A 440 -5.75 -31.47 -18.77
C SER A 440 -4.47 -32.21 -19.16
N VAL A 441 -3.38 -31.89 -18.48
CA VAL A 441 -2.07 -32.48 -18.77
C VAL A 441 -2.11 -34.00 -18.59
N LYS A 442 -1.65 -34.73 -19.62
CA LYS A 442 -1.58 -36.20 -19.74
C LYS A 442 -0.54 -36.84 -18.82
N VAL A 443 -0.63 -36.54 -17.53
CA VAL A 443 0.16 -37.09 -16.43
C VAL A 443 -0.81 -37.76 -15.48
N ASP A 444 -0.52 -39.00 -15.10
CA ASP A 444 -1.34 -39.72 -14.15
C ASP A 444 -1.23 -39.08 -12.76
N SER A 445 -2.37 -38.99 -12.07
CA SER A 445 -2.44 -38.34 -10.77
C SER A 445 -1.81 -39.22 -9.67
N GLY A 446 -1.90 -40.55 -9.78
CA GLY A 446 -1.21 -41.49 -8.89
C GLY A 446 0.30 -41.41 -9.03
N GLU A 447 0.82 -41.44 -10.27
CA GLU A 447 2.25 -41.28 -10.58
C GLU A 447 2.78 -39.95 -10.01
N LEU A 448 2.11 -38.82 -10.31
CA LEU A 448 2.52 -37.51 -9.82
C LEU A 448 2.52 -37.41 -8.29
N ALA A 449 1.56 -38.03 -7.61
CA ALA A 449 1.51 -38.03 -6.15
C ALA A 449 2.64 -38.88 -5.52
N GLN A 450 3.13 -39.91 -6.22
CA GLN A 450 4.29 -40.70 -5.81
C GLN A 450 5.62 -39.98 -6.09
N ASP A 451 5.73 -39.26 -7.20
CA ASP A 451 6.86 -38.36 -7.51
C ASP A 451 6.98 -37.24 -6.45
N VAL A 452 5.85 -36.69 -5.99
CA VAL A 452 5.81 -35.72 -4.89
C VAL A 452 6.28 -36.32 -3.56
N GLU A 453 5.91 -37.57 -3.24
CA GLU A 453 6.44 -38.28 -2.06
C GLU A 453 7.95 -38.54 -2.18
N GLY A 454 8.44 -38.88 -3.38
CA GLY A 454 9.86 -39.04 -3.66
C GLY A 454 10.67 -37.73 -3.57
N GLY A 455 10.11 -36.62 -4.06
CA GLY A 455 10.70 -35.29 -3.90
C GLY A 455 10.81 -34.87 -2.43
N ALA A 456 9.80 -35.17 -1.62
CA ALA A 456 9.84 -34.94 -0.18
C ALA A 456 10.87 -35.86 0.53
N LEU A 457 10.97 -37.14 0.14
CA LEU A 457 12.02 -38.04 0.62
C LEU A 457 13.43 -37.53 0.27
N CYS A 458 13.62 -36.91 -0.90
CA CYS A 458 14.87 -36.27 -1.29
C CYS A 458 15.19 -35.05 -0.39
N LEU A 459 14.20 -34.19 -0.11
CA LEU A 459 14.39 -33.01 0.76
C LEU A 459 14.78 -33.36 2.21
N LEU A 460 14.42 -34.55 2.71
CA LEU A 460 14.78 -35.02 4.05
C LEU A 460 16.30 -35.21 4.27
N THR A 461 17.10 -35.31 3.20
CA THR A 461 18.57 -35.35 3.30
C THR A 461 19.22 -33.98 3.41
N SER A 462 18.42 -32.89 3.43
CA SER A 462 18.97 -31.54 3.54
C SER A 462 19.51 -31.22 4.93
N VAL A 463 20.64 -30.51 4.96
CA VAL A 463 21.20 -29.87 6.17
C VAL A 463 20.20 -28.83 6.71
N SER A 464 19.44 -28.15 5.84
CA SER A 464 18.50 -27.11 6.24
C SER A 464 17.30 -27.68 6.99
N GLN A 465 17.07 -27.19 8.22
CA GLN A 465 15.91 -27.55 9.03
C GLN A 465 14.58 -27.09 8.41
N SER A 466 14.55 -25.98 7.67
CA SER A 466 13.33 -25.52 6.99
C SER A 466 12.90 -26.50 5.89
N LEU A 467 13.86 -26.99 5.09
CA LEU A 467 13.58 -27.99 4.05
C LEU A 467 13.12 -29.32 4.63
N ARG A 468 13.77 -29.81 5.70
CA ARG A 468 13.33 -31.04 6.38
C ARG A 468 11.93 -30.91 6.99
N ALA A 469 11.58 -29.72 7.51
CA ALA A 469 10.23 -29.44 8.02
C ALA A 469 9.17 -29.40 6.90
N LEU A 470 9.47 -28.74 5.77
CA LEU A 470 8.61 -28.70 4.59
C LEU A 470 8.42 -30.10 3.96
N ALA A 471 9.50 -30.88 3.86
CA ALA A 471 9.46 -32.28 3.44
C ALA A 471 8.53 -33.12 4.33
N ALA A 472 8.68 -33.00 5.65
CA ALA A 472 7.83 -33.69 6.62
C ALA A 472 6.35 -33.25 6.52
N LYS A 473 6.06 -31.98 6.18
CA LYS A 473 4.70 -31.49 5.90
C LYS A 473 4.08 -32.20 4.69
N ILE A 474 4.82 -32.29 3.58
CA ILE A 474 4.36 -33.00 2.37
C ILE A 474 4.24 -34.51 2.59
N LEU A 475 5.11 -35.14 3.38
CA LEU A 475 4.95 -36.56 3.73
C LEU A 475 3.73 -36.82 4.60
N LEU A 476 3.38 -35.94 5.54
CA LEU A 476 2.11 -36.03 6.27
C LEU A 476 0.90 -35.87 5.33
N LEU A 477 1.02 -34.99 4.33
CA LEU A 477 0.00 -34.78 3.30
C LEU A 477 -0.13 -35.97 2.32
N SER A 478 0.96 -36.69 2.03
CA SER A 478 0.98 -37.83 1.08
C SER A 478 -0.02 -38.93 1.45
N VAL A 479 -0.30 -39.08 2.76
CA VAL A 479 -1.28 -40.00 3.34
C VAL A 479 -2.72 -39.73 2.85
N LYS A 480 -3.06 -38.46 2.58
CA LYS A 480 -4.34 -38.05 1.95
C LYS A 480 -4.20 -37.95 0.42
N LEU A 481 -3.13 -37.30 -0.05
CA LEU A 481 -2.88 -36.95 -1.44
C LEU A 481 -2.90 -38.19 -2.34
N ILE A 482 -2.08 -39.21 -2.04
CA ILE A 482 -1.90 -40.38 -2.91
C ILE A 482 -3.21 -41.17 -3.06
N PRO A 483 -3.95 -41.54 -1.98
CA PRO A 483 -5.23 -42.23 -2.12
C PRO A 483 -6.30 -41.43 -2.87
N ASN A 484 -6.35 -40.10 -2.75
CA ASN A 484 -7.32 -39.28 -3.47
C ASN A 484 -6.93 -39.08 -4.95
N ALA A 485 -5.63 -38.91 -5.23
CA ALA A 485 -5.10 -38.86 -6.58
C ALA A 485 -5.32 -40.19 -7.34
N GLN A 486 -5.14 -41.33 -6.67
CA GLN A 486 -5.39 -42.66 -7.24
C GLN A 486 -6.86 -42.91 -7.57
N LYS A 487 -7.82 -42.36 -6.81
CA LYS A 487 -9.26 -42.41 -7.17
C LYS A 487 -9.61 -41.67 -8.45
N ARG A 488 -8.78 -40.71 -8.86
CA ARG A 488 -8.96 -39.90 -10.09
C ARG A 488 -8.00 -40.32 -11.23
N GLY A 489 -7.20 -41.37 -11.03
CA GLY A 489 -6.38 -41.96 -12.09
C GLY A 489 -7.19 -42.92 -12.95
N SER A 490 -6.88 -43.00 -14.24
CA SER A 490 -7.52 -43.96 -15.17
C SER A 490 -6.87 -45.36 -15.13
N GLY A 491 -5.77 -45.51 -14.40
CA GLY A 491 -4.99 -46.74 -14.31
C GLY A 491 -5.15 -47.50 -12.99
N SER A 492 -5.55 -48.77 -13.09
CA SER A 492 -5.47 -49.83 -12.06
C SER A 492 -6.41 -49.74 -10.83
N GLN A 493 -7.26 -50.75 -10.69
CA GLN A 493 -8.03 -51.03 -9.46
C GLN A 493 -7.20 -51.66 -8.31
N HIS A 494 -5.88 -51.80 -8.45
CA HIS A 494 -5.04 -52.19 -7.30
C HIS A 494 -4.77 -51.00 -6.40
N SER A 495 -5.51 -50.90 -5.29
CA SER A 495 -5.12 -50.07 -4.14
C SER A 495 -3.77 -50.57 -3.59
N PRO A 496 -2.67 -49.82 -3.70
CA PRO A 496 -1.43 -50.19 -3.01
C PRO A 496 -1.63 -49.88 -1.53
N ASN A 497 -1.61 -50.94 -0.70
CA ASN A 497 -1.88 -50.91 0.75
C ASN A 497 -1.50 -49.56 1.38
N SER A 498 -2.36 -49.02 2.25
CA SER A 498 -2.07 -47.75 2.95
C SER A 498 -0.76 -47.77 3.74
N GLU A 499 -0.20 -48.95 3.98
CA GLU A 499 1.09 -49.24 4.61
C GLU A 499 2.31 -48.85 3.76
N THR A 500 2.22 -48.88 2.42
CA THR A 500 3.32 -48.61 1.48
C THR A 500 3.53 -47.11 1.23
N ARG A 501 3.80 -46.33 2.29
CA ARG A 501 4.04 -44.88 2.23
C ARG A 501 5.23 -44.50 3.12
N VAL A 502 6.03 -43.52 2.68
CA VAL A 502 7.25 -43.09 3.39
C VAL A 502 6.89 -42.50 4.77
N CYS A 503 5.76 -41.79 4.85
CA CYS A 503 5.24 -41.22 6.10
C CYS A 503 5.01 -42.28 7.19
N ASN A 504 4.54 -43.48 6.85
CA ASN A 504 4.28 -44.53 7.83
C ASN A 504 5.55 -44.97 8.56
N ILE A 505 6.67 -45.05 7.84
CA ILE A 505 7.98 -45.41 8.41
C ILE A 505 8.40 -44.35 9.44
N LEU A 506 8.18 -43.07 9.15
CA LEU A 506 8.45 -41.94 10.06
C LEU A 506 7.50 -41.89 11.28
N LEU A 507 6.34 -42.51 11.19
CA LEU A 507 5.33 -42.65 12.25
C LEU A 507 5.41 -44.00 13.00
N GLY A 508 6.45 -44.82 12.74
CA GLY A 508 6.63 -46.13 13.37
C GLY A 508 5.55 -47.17 13.00
N LYS A 509 4.83 -46.98 11.89
CA LYS A 509 3.76 -47.87 11.43
C LYS A 509 4.34 -48.98 10.55
N GLY A 510 4.09 -50.23 10.92
CA GLY A 510 4.52 -51.43 10.18
C GLY A 510 5.97 -51.87 10.43
N VAL A 511 6.79 -51.07 11.12
CA VAL A 511 8.19 -51.37 11.51
C VAL A 511 8.46 -50.75 12.88
N SER A 512 9.12 -51.50 13.78
CA SER A 512 9.56 -50.94 15.06
C SER A 512 10.63 -49.87 14.83
N ILE A 513 10.49 -48.72 15.50
CA ILE A 513 11.50 -47.66 15.51
C ILE A 513 12.84 -48.21 16.02
N SER A 514 12.85 -49.13 16.99
CA SER A 514 14.08 -49.76 17.49
C SER A 514 14.88 -50.45 16.37
N THR A 515 14.19 -51.20 15.51
CA THR A 515 14.77 -51.91 14.36
C THR A 515 15.39 -50.97 13.34
N ILE A 516 14.84 -49.76 13.17
CA ILE A 516 15.42 -48.73 12.29
C ILE A 516 16.74 -48.19 12.87
N PHE A 517 16.83 -47.97 14.17
CA PHE A 517 18.08 -47.59 14.85
C PHE A 517 19.10 -48.75 14.94
N GLU A 518 18.64 -50.00 14.90
CA GLU A 518 19.46 -51.22 14.92
C GLU A 518 20.11 -51.51 13.56
N ARG A 519 19.40 -51.33 12.45
CA ARG A 519 19.88 -51.60 11.07
C ARG A 519 20.97 -50.66 10.52
N ARG A 520 21.59 -49.82 11.35
CA ARG A 520 22.68 -48.93 10.94
C ARG A 520 23.91 -49.73 10.50
N GLU A 521 24.54 -49.33 9.40
CA GLU A 521 25.81 -49.93 8.93
C GLU A 521 26.99 -49.54 9.82
N HIS A 522 26.96 -48.36 10.43
CA HIS A 522 28.05 -47.80 11.24
C HIS A 522 27.53 -47.24 12.57
N ALA A 523 28.34 -47.34 13.63
CA ALA A 523 28.03 -46.73 14.92
C ALA A 523 28.31 -45.21 14.89
N PRO A 524 27.46 -44.37 15.51
CA PRO A 524 27.70 -42.93 15.59
C PRO A 524 28.95 -42.62 16.45
N PRO A 525 29.71 -41.55 16.12
CA PRO A 525 30.84 -41.09 16.91
C PRO A 525 30.46 -40.84 18.38
N GLU A 526 31.44 -40.99 19.27
CA GLU A 526 31.26 -40.94 20.73
C GLU A 526 30.47 -39.72 21.22
N LYS A 527 30.79 -38.53 20.68
CA LYS A 527 30.07 -37.27 20.95
C LYS A 527 28.55 -37.42 20.80
N TYR A 528 28.08 -38.12 19.76
CA TYR A 528 26.66 -38.24 19.42
C TYR A 528 26.00 -39.49 20.00
N ARG A 529 26.78 -40.48 20.47
CA ARG A 529 26.29 -41.79 20.90
C ARG A 529 25.25 -41.70 22.03
N ARG A 530 25.40 -40.76 22.97
CA ARG A 530 24.42 -40.53 24.05
C ARG A 530 23.06 -40.04 23.50
N LYS A 531 23.06 -39.03 22.62
CA LYS A 531 21.83 -38.53 21.96
C LYS A 531 21.21 -39.61 21.07
N PHE A 532 22.01 -40.39 20.33
CA PHE A 532 21.52 -41.52 19.53
C PHE A 532 20.76 -42.55 20.37
N VAL A 533 21.33 -42.98 21.51
CA VAL A 533 20.65 -43.94 22.41
C VAL A 533 19.41 -43.33 23.05
N GLN A 534 19.43 -42.04 23.40
CA GLN A 534 18.26 -41.32 23.92
C GLN A 534 17.10 -41.28 22.91
N TRP A 535 17.40 -41.12 21.62
CA TRP A 535 16.41 -41.21 20.54
C TRP A 535 15.96 -42.65 20.27
N GLN A 536 16.88 -43.63 20.26
CA GLN A 536 16.56 -45.06 20.10
C GLN A 536 15.62 -45.60 21.21
N GLN A 537 15.78 -45.10 22.44
CA GLN A 537 14.95 -45.49 23.60
C GLN A 537 13.65 -44.68 23.72
N ASN A 538 13.38 -43.75 22.79
CA ASN A 538 12.20 -42.90 22.85
C ASN A 538 10.93 -43.70 22.46
N LYS A 539 9.91 -43.66 23.31
CA LYS A 539 8.66 -44.42 23.14
C LYS A 539 7.57 -43.69 22.35
N ASP A 540 7.80 -42.44 21.96
CA ASP A 540 6.88 -41.69 21.10
C ASP A 540 6.89 -42.21 19.66
N PRO A 541 5.75 -42.61 19.06
CA PRO A 541 5.68 -43.05 17.67
C PRO A 541 6.13 -41.98 16.66
N ASN A 542 6.07 -40.70 17.02
CA ASN A 542 6.54 -39.59 16.19
C ASN A 542 8.05 -39.29 16.37
N CYS A 543 8.79 -40.16 17.07
CA CYS A 543 10.22 -40.00 17.34
C CYS A 543 11.05 -39.69 16.09
N LEU A 544 10.88 -40.47 15.01
CA LEU A 544 11.62 -40.27 13.76
C LEU A 544 11.21 -38.96 13.07
N LEU A 545 9.92 -38.61 13.08
CA LEU A 545 9.42 -37.35 12.53
C LEU A 545 9.96 -36.13 13.30
N ARG A 546 10.00 -36.17 14.63
CA ARG A 546 10.59 -35.09 15.46
C ARG A 546 12.09 -34.96 15.26
N LEU A 547 12.82 -36.07 15.15
CA LEU A 547 14.24 -36.08 14.82
C LEU A 547 14.48 -35.46 13.43
N ALA A 548 13.69 -35.86 12.41
CA ALA A 548 13.73 -35.30 11.07
C ALA A 548 13.48 -33.79 11.05
N GLN A 549 12.60 -33.27 11.91
CA GLN A 549 12.29 -31.84 12.01
C GLN A 549 13.20 -31.03 12.96
N SER A 550 14.11 -31.67 13.71
CA SER A 550 14.84 -31.02 14.81
C SER A 550 15.77 -29.89 14.37
N LYS A 551 15.82 -28.85 15.23
CA LYS A 551 16.68 -27.65 15.14
C LYS A 551 18.02 -27.80 15.88
N ASP A 552 18.23 -28.89 16.61
CA ASP A 552 19.50 -29.18 17.28
C ASP A 552 20.52 -29.75 16.25
N GLU A 553 21.71 -29.16 16.19
CA GLU A 553 22.78 -29.60 15.29
C GLU A 553 23.23 -31.03 15.55
N ASP A 554 23.29 -31.47 16.81
CA ASP A 554 23.64 -32.86 17.13
C ASP A 554 22.51 -33.83 16.74
N ASP A 555 21.24 -33.41 16.79
CA ASP A 555 20.12 -34.21 16.30
C ASP A 555 20.18 -34.37 14.77
N LEU A 556 20.59 -33.34 14.04
CA LEU A 556 20.90 -33.44 12.61
C LEU A 556 22.07 -34.43 12.37
N ARG A 557 23.09 -34.46 13.24
CA ARG A 557 24.13 -35.51 13.15
C ARG A 557 23.56 -36.90 13.44
N VAL A 558 22.72 -37.08 14.45
CA VAL A 558 22.01 -38.35 14.69
C VAL A 558 21.18 -38.77 13.48
N TRP A 559 20.44 -37.84 12.86
CA TRP A 559 19.63 -38.07 11.65
C TRP A 559 20.44 -38.65 10.50
N THR A 560 21.68 -38.17 10.26
CA THR A 560 22.54 -38.72 9.19
C THR A 560 22.92 -40.20 9.35
N TYR A 561 22.85 -40.78 10.56
CA TYR A 561 23.05 -42.21 10.79
C TYR A 561 21.73 -43.03 10.79
N VAL A 562 20.59 -42.36 10.93
CA VAL A 562 19.26 -43.01 10.96
C VAL A 562 18.60 -43.02 9.58
N PHE A 563 18.79 -41.97 8.79
CA PHE A 563 18.21 -41.86 7.43
C PHE A 563 18.56 -43.03 6.49
N PRO A 564 19.79 -43.58 6.45
CA PRO A 564 20.11 -44.72 5.59
C PRO A 564 19.25 -45.95 5.89
N ALA A 565 18.94 -46.23 7.16
CA ALA A 565 18.07 -47.34 7.54
C ALA A 565 16.60 -47.09 7.16
N ILE A 566 16.15 -45.84 7.17
CA ILE A 566 14.83 -45.44 6.64
C ILE A 566 14.80 -45.67 5.12
N ALA A 567 15.85 -45.26 4.39
CA ALA A 567 15.96 -45.49 2.95
C ALA A 567 16.00 -46.98 2.57
N GLN A 568 16.71 -47.81 3.34
CA GLN A 568 16.69 -49.28 3.20
C GLN A 568 15.28 -49.86 3.37
N GLU A 569 14.47 -49.37 4.32
CA GLU A 569 13.08 -49.81 4.47
C GLU A 569 12.18 -49.27 3.34
N CYS A 570 12.47 -48.08 2.81
CA CYS A 570 11.83 -47.56 1.60
C CYS A 570 12.09 -48.44 0.37
N MET A 571 13.23 -49.15 0.27
CA MET A 571 13.48 -50.11 -0.82
C MET A 571 12.42 -51.23 -0.84
N VAL A 572 11.99 -51.67 0.34
CA VAL A 572 11.03 -52.78 0.50
C VAL A 572 9.59 -52.30 0.42
N ARG A 573 9.28 -51.13 1.01
CA ARG A 573 7.89 -50.63 1.16
C ARG A 573 7.47 -49.53 0.20
N CYS A 574 8.40 -48.73 -0.29
CA CYS A 574 8.12 -47.49 -1.04
C CYS A 574 9.01 -47.35 -2.29
N PRO A 575 9.14 -48.39 -3.15
CA PRO A 575 10.19 -48.44 -4.17
C PRO A 575 10.13 -47.30 -5.20
N HIS A 576 8.94 -46.86 -5.62
CA HIS A 576 8.80 -45.72 -6.56
C HIS A 576 9.30 -44.40 -5.95
N ALA A 577 8.86 -44.08 -4.73
CA ALA A 577 9.28 -42.86 -4.04
C ALA A 577 10.80 -42.85 -3.79
N LEU A 578 11.39 -44.01 -3.48
CA LEU A 578 12.84 -44.13 -3.36
C LEU A 578 13.57 -44.01 -4.71
N GLU A 579 13.05 -44.60 -5.79
CA GLU A 579 13.65 -44.49 -7.12
C GLU A 579 13.63 -43.04 -7.62
N TYR A 580 12.51 -42.32 -7.43
CA TYR A 580 12.43 -40.90 -7.75
C TYR A 580 13.39 -40.06 -6.88
N ALA A 581 13.49 -40.34 -5.57
CA ALA A 581 14.47 -39.71 -4.70
C ALA A 581 15.92 -40.01 -5.14
N ARG A 582 16.20 -41.23 -5.63
CA ARG A 582 17.51 -41.65 -6.17
C ARG A 582 17.85 -40.89 -7.45
N MET A 583 16.87 -40.67 -8.34
CA MET A 583 17.03 -39.82 -9.53
C MET A 583 17.36 -38.37 -9.13
N ALA A 584 16.67 -37.83 -8.13
CA ALA A 584 16.89 -36.48 -7.61
C ALA A 584 18.26 -36.32 -6.93
N TRP A 585 18.67 -37.25 -6.07
CA TRP A 585 20.01 -37.27 -5.46
C TRP A 585 21.11 -37.36 -6.52
N ASN A 586 20.97 -38.22 -7.54
CA ASN A 586 21.92 -38.28 -8.64
C ASN A 586 22.02 -36.95 -9.39
N ALA A 587 20.90 -36.28 -9.68
CA ALA A 587 20.88 -34.96 -10.29
C ALA A 587 21.60 -33.91 -9.42
N TRP A 588 21.36 -33.90 -8.10
CA TRP A 588 22.02 -32.98 -7.17
C TRP A 588 23.52 -33.26 -7.03
N ILE A 589 23.94 -34.53 -6.94
CA ILE A 589 25.36 -34.92 -6.86
C ILE A 589 26.12 -34.43 -8.11
N VAL A 590 25.52 -34.54 -9.30
CA VAL A 590 26.10 -34.01 -10.54
C VAL A 590 26.20 -32.48 -10.51
N ARG A 591 25.24 -31.76 -9.92
CA ARG A 591 25.35 -30.30 -9.70
C ARG A 591 26.48 -29.95 -8.71
N PHE A 592 26.63 -30.70 -7.63
CA PHE A 592 27.66 -30.45 -6.59
C PHE A 592 29.08 -30.88 -6.98
N HIS A 593 29.25 -31.79 -7.95
CA HIS A 593 30.54 -32.39 -8.31
C HIS A 593 31.70 -31.38 -8.50
N PRO A 594 31.54 -30.22 -9.18
CA PRO A 594 32.66 -29.27 -9.33
C PRO A 594 33.12 -28.69 -8.00
N ILE A 595 32.19 -28.37 -7.10
CA ILE A 595 32.47 -27.82 -5.77
C ILE A 595 33.15 -28.87 -4.89
N MET A 596 32.64 -30.11 -4.92
CA MET A 596 33.27 -31.25 -4.23
C MET A 596 34.70 -31.49 -4.77
N SER A 597 34.90 -31.38 -6.09
CA SER A 597 36.22 -31.51 -6.73
C SER A 597 37.18 -30.38 -6.35
N THR A 598 36.71 -29.14 -6.16
CA THR A 598 37.53 -28.03 -5.63
C THR A 598 37.88 -28.26 -4.15
N VAL A 599 36.89 -28.59 -3.31
CA VAL A 599 37.07 -28.80 -1.86
C VAL A 599 37.97 -30.00 -1.56
N ALA A 600 37.92 -31.06 -2.37
CA ALA A 600 38.80 -32.22 -2.27
C ALA A 600 40.22 -31.98 -2.85
N GLY A 601 40.52 -30.78 -3.37
CA GLY A 601 41.83 -30.47 -3.99
C GLY A 601 42.07 -31.12 -5.36
N ILE A 602 41.06 -31.81 -5.92
CA ILE A 602 41.14 -32.53 -7.21
C ILE A 602 41.12 -31.55 -8.39
N SER A 603 40.50 -30.37 -8.23
CA SER A 603 40.45 -29.30 -9.23
C SER A 603 41.02 -28.00 -8.67
N SER A 604 42.04 -27.46 -9.33
CA SER A 604 42.59 -26.12 -9.06
C SER A 604 41.72 -24.97 -9.57
N LYS A 605 40.70 -25.25 -10.40
CA LYS A 605 39.64 -24.28 -10.66
C LYS A 605 38.82 -24.14 -9.38
N VAL A 606 38.84 -22.95 -8.80
CA VAL A 606 37.94 -22.54 -7.73
C VAL A 606 36.53 -22.49 -8.31
N ALA A 607 35.68 -23.44 -7.95
CA ALA A 607 34.23 -23.22 -8.05
C ALA A 607 33.90 -22.06 -7.10
N ALA A 608 33.30 -20.96 -7.57
CA ALA A 608 33.18 -19.72 -6.80
C ALA A 608 32.07 -19.74 -5.72
N ALA A 609 31.79 -20.94 -5.20
CA ALA A 609 30.92 -21.22 -4.07
C ALA A 609 31.71 -21.41 -2.77
N THR A 610 32.81 -20.68 -2.57
CA THR A 610 33.49 -20.56 -1.27
C THR A 610 32.69 -19.61 -0.39
N PRO A 611 31.89 -20.09 0.59
CA PRO A 611 30.97 -19.21 1.29
C PRO A 611 31.71 -18.43 2.39
N LEU A 612 31.32 -17.17 2.59
CA LEU A 612 31.55 -16.42 3.83
C LEU A 612 33.02 -16.37 4.30
N ALA A 613 33.87 -15.72 3.50
CA ALA A 613 35.12 -15.17 4.04
C ALA A 613 34.78 -14.22 5.20
N ARG A 614 35.07 -14.67 6.43
CA ARG A 614 34.80 -13.96 7.69
C ARG A 614 35.41 -12.55 7.61
N PRO A 615 34.66 -11.47 7.91
CA PRO A 615 35.17 -10.11 7.73
C PRO A 615 36.42 -9.90 8.59
N THR A 616 37.55 -9.64 7.92
CA THR A 616 38.80 -9.28 8.59
C THR A 616 38.61 -7.96 9.31
N ARG A 617 38.79 -7.99 10.63
CA ARG A 617 38.50 -6.87 11.53
C ARG A 617 39.53 -5.76 11.31
N GLN A 618 39.25 -4.84 10.38
CA GLN A 618 40.04 -3.63 10.19
C GLN A 618 39.95 -2.76 11.46
N GLY A 619 40.92 -2.92 12.36
CA GLY A 619 41.23 -1.91 13.36
C GLY A 619 41.97 -0.76 12.69
N SER A 620 41.62 0.47 13.03
CA SER A 620 42.38 1.66 12.63
C SER A 620 43.79 1.60 13.20
N GLY A 621 44.80 1.98 12.41
CA GLY A 621 46.19 2.00 12.87
C GLY A 621 46.46 3.06 13.94
N ALA A 622 47.40 2.74 14.82
CA ALA A 622 48.20 3.68 15.59
C ALA A 622 49.66 3.19 15.50
N SER A 623 50.60 4.13 15.41
CA SER A 623 52.01 3.83 15.11
C SER A 623 52.80 3.42 16.35
N GLU A 624 53.79 2.53 16.17
CA GLU A 624 55.08 2.66 16.85
C GLU A 624 56.18 1.94 16.02
N GLU A 625 57.44 2.31 16.23
CA GLU A 625 58.59 1.98 15.36
C GLU A 625 59.53 0.93 15.99
N VAL A 626 60.73 0.80 15.41
CA VAL A 626 62.01 0.27 15.95
C VAL A 626 62.41 -1.16 15.53
N GLU A 627 63.56 -1.21 14.84
CA GLU A 627 64.42 -2.39 14.68
C GLU A 627 65.36 -2.53 15.90
N ASP A 628 65.66 -3.75 16.36
CA ASP A 628 67.05 -4.30 16.39
C ASP A 628 67.02 -5.83 16.64
N ARG A 629 68.19 -6.43 16.84
CA ARG A 629 68.48 -7.87 16.69
C ARG A 629 68.53 -8.68 18.01
N ARG A 630 68.60 -10.00 17.78
CA ARG A 630 69.41 -11.05 18.45
C ARG A 630 68.79 -11.92 19.56
N ASP A 631 69.00 -13.22 19.34
CA ASP A 631 69.40 -14.30 20.26
C ASP A 631 68.63 -14.51 21.58
N GLY A 632 67.93 -15.65 21.71
CA GLY A 632 67.38 -16.10 23.00
C GLY A 632 66.58 -17.41 22.92
N HIS A 633 67.02 -18.44 23.63
CA HIS A 633 66.40 -19.78 23.64
C HIS A 633 64.97 -19.80 24.23
N GLY A 634 64.01 -20.25 23.40
CA GLY A 634 62.95 -21.24 23.66
C GLY A 634 62.21 -21.35 25.00
N PHE A 635 60.89 -21.57 24.90
CA PHE A 635 60.18 -22.59 25.68
C PHE A 635 58.96 -23.09 24.89
N ASN A 636 58.82 -24.41 24.75
CA ASN A 636 57.68 -25.04 24.08
C ASN A 636 57.11 -26.16 24.97
N PRO A 637 55.98 -25.93 25.68
CA PRO A 637 55.46 -26.88 26.66
C PRO A 637 54.52 -27.93 26.01
N PHE A 638 54.75 -29.19 26.36
CA PHE A 638 53.90 -30.38 26.10
C PHE A 638 53.80 -30.92 24.66
N GLY A 639 54.82 -31.69 24.27
CA GLY A 639 54.57 -33.08 23.82
C GLY A 639 54.43 -34.01 25.04
N ASP A 640 54.65 -35.33 25.01
CA ASP A 640 54.84 -36.33 23.95
C ASP A 640 54.74 -37.70 24.66
N HIS A 641 54.31 -38.78 23.99
CA HIS A 641 54.58 -40.18 24.41
C HIS A 641 54.26 -41.21 23.29
N GLY A 642 55.29 -41.68 22.58
CA GLY A 642 55.74 -43.05 22.87
C GLY A 642 55.43 -44.24 21.92
N GLN A 643 55.94 -44.20 20.68
CA GLN A 643 56.54 -45.36 19.95
C GLN A 643 55.66 -46.58 19.51
N SER A 644 56.30 -47.49 18.77
CA SER A 644 55.69 -48.41 17.78
C SER A 644 55.98 -49.91 18.04
N THR A 645 55.26 -50.84 17.40
CA THR A 645 55.75 -52.20 17.07
C THR A 645 54.94 -52.86 15.92
N MET A 646 55.48 -53.93 15.29
CA MET A 646 54.93 -54.64 14.10
C MET A 646 54.27 -56.00 14.51
N PHE A 647 53.73 -56.90 13.68
CA PHE A 647 53.59 -57.17 12.21
C PHE A 647 52.46 -58.26 12.05
N PRO A 648 52.25 -59.02 10.94
CA PRO A 648 52.49 -58.88 9.48
C PRO A 648 51.16 -59.01 8.67
N PHE A 649 51.06 -58.93 7.34
CA PHE A 649 51.40 -59.92 6.28
C PHE A 649 50.82 -59.43 4.92
N PRO A 650 51.17 -60.01 3.76
CA PRO A 650 52.49 -60.25 3.18
C PRO A 650 52.73 -59.36 1.94
N ALA A 651 53.95 -59.38 1.39
CA ALA A 651 54.27 -58.81 0.08
C ALA A 651 54.67 -59.89 -0.92
N GLN A 652 54.57 -59.61 -2.22
CA GLN A 652 55.49 -60.15 -3.22
C GLN A 652 55.66 -59.16 -4.39
N ASP A 653 56.86 -59.15 -4.96
CA ASP A 653 57.41 -58.07 -5.80
C ASP A 653 57.06 -58.19 -7.30
N GLY A 654 57.25 -57.11 -8.07
CA GLY A 654 56.91 -57.07 -9.51
C GLY A 654 57.39 -55.82 -10.29
N ALA A 655 58.66 -55.45 -10.12
CA ALA A 655 59.30 -54.20 -10.53
C ALA A 655 59.09 -53.60 -11.96
N SER A 656 59.35 -52.29 -12.04
CA SER A 656 59.90 -51.50 -13.18
C SER A 656 59.10 -51.26 -14.48
N LEU A 657 58.69 -49.99 -14.67
CA LEU A 657 59.30 -48.96 -15.56
C LEU A 657 59.86 -49.36 -16.96
N PRO A 658 59.98 -48.40 -17.92
CA PRO A 658 59.18 -47.21 -18.22
C PRO A 658 58.86 -47.07 -19.75
N GLY A 659 58.19 -46.02 -20.21
CA GLY A 659 58.06 -45.79 -21.67
C GLY A 659 57.29 -44.55 -22.12
N SER A 660 58.02 -43.60 -22.71
CA SER A 660 57.61 -42.33 -23.33
C SER A 660 56.31 -42.29 -24.16
N SER A 661 55.57 -41.21 -23.96
CA SER A 661 54.99 -40.30 -24.95
C SER A 661 54.93 -40.72 -26.44
N LEU A 662 53.74 -40.64 -27.05
CA LEU A 662 53.52 -39.89 -28.31
C LEU A 662 52.01 -39.62 -28.59
N LEU A 663 51.77 -38.57 -29.38
CA LEU A 663 50.50 -38.17 -30.01
C LEU A 663 50.45 -38.73 -31.46
N PRO A 664 49.40 -38.51 -32.30
CA PRO A 664 48.02 -38.06 -32.07
C PRO A 664 46.95 -38.95 -32.81
N ALA A 665 45.71 -38.44 -32.86
CA ALA A 665 44.76 -38.53 -33.98
C ALA A 665 43.90 -39.80 -34.21
N ALA A 666 42.71 -39.54 -34.75
CA ALA A 666 41.69 -40.46 -35.29
C ALA A 666 41.86 -40.56 -36.83
N PRO A 667 41.00 -41.26 -37.63
CA PRO A 667 39.79 -42.02 -37.28
C PRO A 667 39.74 -43.42 -37.94
N ILE A 668 38.58 -44.11 -37.88
CA ILE A 668 37.87 -44.78 -39.02
C ILE A 668 36.54 -45.39 -38.50
N SER A 669 35.65 -45.76 -39.42
CA SER A 669 34.22 -46.03 -39.20
C SER A 669 33.77 -47.46 -39.56
N THR A 670 32.50 -47.78 -39.22
CA THR A 670 31.73 -49.00 -39.59
C THR A 670 32.11 -50.29 -38.83
N SER A 671 31.27 -51.33 -38.69
CA SER A 671 29.99 -51.65 -39.39
C SER A 671 28.97 -52.47 -38.56
N SER A 672 27.68 -52.30 -38.91
CA SER A 672 26.55 -53.27 -38.89
C SER A 672 26.32 -54.28 -37.74
N SER A 673 25.19 -54.14 -37.02
CA SER A 673 24.07 -55.12 -36.89
C SER A 673 23.06 -54.66 -35.81
N GLY A 674 21.76 -54.99 -35.82
CA GLY A 674 20.93 -55.60 -36.87
C GLY A 674 19.51 -55.97 -36.39
N GLY A 675 18.46 -55.39 -37.00
CA GLY A 675 17.03 -55.73 -36.75
C GLY A 675 16.33 -54.96 -35.62
N GLY A 676 15.01 -54.72 -35.65
CA GLY A 676 14.07 -54.90 -36.77
C GLY A 676 12.58 -54.85 -36.35
N GLY A 677 11.72 -54.20 -37.16
CA GLY A 677 10.25 -54.27 -37.08
C GLY A 677 9.53 -53.10 -36.38
N ASN A 678 8.33 -52.68 -36.81
CA ASN A 678 7.99 -51.94 -38.04
C ASN A 678 6.45 -51.88 -38.27
N SER A 679 5.86 -50.68 -38.30
CA SER A 679 4.56 -50.29 -38.94
C SER A 679 4.18 -48.87 -38.47
N GLY A 680 3.54 -47.97 -39.22
CA GLY A 680 3.13 -47.93 -40.64
C GLY A 680 1.85 -47.06 -40.78
N GLY A 681 1.71 -46.11 -41.73
CA GLY A 681 2.65 -45.57 -42.71
C GLY A 681 2.02 -44.52 -43.65
N MET A 682 2.81 -44.05 -44.63
CA MET A 682 2.45 -43.52 -45.97
C MET A 682 1.48 -42.33 -46.14
N PHE A 683 1.98 -41.26 -46.77
CA PHE A 683 1.60 -40.87 -48.16
C PHE A 683 2.80 -40.17 -48.84
N SER A 684 2.78 -39.96 -50.16
CA SER A 684 4.00 -39.68 -50.95
C SER A 684 3.94 -38.42 -51.84
N VAL A 685 5.14 -37.94 -52.22
CA VAL A 685 5.42 -36.77 -53.07
C VAL A 685 5.10 -37.05 -54.57
N PRO A 686 5.12 -36.02 -55.43
CA PRO A 686 6.25 -35.95 -56.39
C PRO A 686 6.86 -34.55 -56.62
N ASN A 687 8.06 -34.53 -57.21
CA ASN A 687 8.86 -33.34 -57.50
C ASN A 687 8.32 -32.46 -58.65
N GLY A 688 8.75 -31.19 -58.68
CA GLY A 688 8.78 -30.34 -59.87
C GLY A 688 10.03 -29.45 -59.89
N SER A 689 10.66 -29.26 -61.06
CA SER A 689 11.96 -28.57 -61.21
C SER A 689 12.03 -27.66 -62.44
N GLY A 690 12.80 -26.56 -62.34
CA GLY A 690 13.02 -25.54 -63.38
C GLY A 690 13.54 -24.24 -62.72
N ILE A 691 14.81 -23.84 -62.78
CA ILE A 691 15.63 -23.43 -63.95
C ILE A 691 15.15 -22.10 -64.57
N PHE A 692 15.76 -20.98 -64.15
CA PHE A 692 16.58 -20.11 -65.03
C PHE A 692 17.44 -19.12 -64.20
N ALA A 693 18.48 -18.56 -64.81
CA ALA A 693 19.51 -17.73 -64.17
C ALA A 693 19.90 -16.51 -65.06
N PRO A 694 20.91 -15.65 -64.72
CA PRO A 694 20.81 -14.19 -64.87
C PRO A 694 21.51 -13.60 -66.11
N PRO A 695 21.55 -12.25 -66.23
CA PRO A 695 22.80 -11.50 -65.95
C PRO A 695 22.58 -10.19 -65.15
N GLY A 696 23.59 -9.45 -64.68
CA GLY A 696 25.05 -9.63 -64.74
C GLY A 696 25.82 -8.51 -63.98
N HIS A 697 27.14 -8.68 -63.78
CA HIS A 697 27.99 -7.81 -62.93
C HIS A 697 28.63 -6.61 -63.64
N THR A 698 28.85 -5.52 -62.89
CA THR A 698 30.15 -4.84 -62.69
C THR A 698 30.19 -4.35 -61.23
N ARG A 699 31.16 -4.58 -60.33
CA ARG A 699 32.60 -4.93 -60.29
C ARG A 699 33.41 -3.75 -59.72
N GLY A 700 34.09 -3.99 -58.60
CA GLY A 700 35.01 -3.08 -57.92
C GLY A 700 35.60 -3.76 -56.69
N GLU A 701 36.91 -4.04 -56.70
CA GLU A 701 37.64 -4.87 -55.73
C GLU A 701 38.70 -4.02 -55.01
N SER A 702 38.90 -4.16 -53.69
CA SER A 702 40.23 -4.23 -53.01
C SER A 702 40.18 -4.01 -51.48
N ASP A 703 40.33 -5.11 -50.74
CA ASP A 703 41.20 -5.35 -49.57
C ASP A 703 41.71 -4.26 -48.57
N THR A 704 41.70 -4.72 -47.31
CA THR A 704 42.73 -4.55 -46.24
C THR A 704 42.89 -3.27 -45.39
N SER A 705 42.53 -3.47 -44.11
CA SER A 705 43.38 -3.27 -42.91
C SER A 705 43.43 -1.92 -42.14
N LEU A 706 43.21 -2.07 -40.82
CA LEU A 706 43.85 -1.41 -39.67
C LEU A 706 44.58 -0.06 -39.88
N GLN A 707 44.07 1.01 -39.27
CA GLN A 707 44.61 1.49 -37.98
C GLN A 707 43.70 2.56 -37.30
N SER A 708 43.93 2.76 -36.00
CA SER A 708 43.31 3.79 -35.16
C SER A 708 43.85 5.19 -35.45
N PHE A 709 43.05 6.26 -35.22
CA PHE A 709 43.55 7.48 -34.59
C PHE A 709 42.46 8.26 -33.82
N ARG A 710 42.89 9.26 -33.05
CA ARG A 710 42.12 9.97 -32.01
C ARG A 710 41.18 11.03 -32.58
N TYR A 711 40.28 11.53 -31.73
CA TYR A 711 39.77 12.89 -31.81
C TYR A 711 39.91 13.61 -30.46
N ASP A 712 40.63 14.73 -30.43
CA ASP A 712 40.75 15.64 -29.29
C ASP A 712 39.59 16.66 -29.27
N PRO A 713 39.13 17.14 -28.09
CA PRO A 713 37.97 18.03 -27.98
C PRO A 713 38.30 19.55 -28.03
N PRO A 714 37.71 20.33 -28.96
CA PRO A 714 37.74 21.80 -28.99
C PRO A 714 36.63 22.44 -28.12
N PRO A 715 36.67 23.76 -27.79
CA PRO A 715 36.68 24.12 -26.36
C PRO A 715 35.47 24.93 -25.82
N ARG A 716 35.41 25.03 -24.48
CA ARG A 716 34.45 25.84 -23.72
C ARG A 716 34.47 27.33 -24.10
N ALA A 717 33.37 27.84 -24.64
CA ALA A 717 33.11 29.27 -24.79
C ALA A 717 32.25 29.83 -23.64
N LYS A 718 32.60 31.01 -23.10
CA LYS A 718 31.77 31.79 -22.16
C LYS A 718 31.29 33.07 -22.84
N ARG A 719 29.99 33.42 -22.77
CA ARG A 719 29.48 34.73 -22.28
C ARG A 719 27.98 35.00 -22.56
N LYS A 720 27.36 35.67 -21.58
CA LYS A 720 26.27 36.68 -21.66
C LYS A 720 24.94 36.29 -22.35
N GLY A 721 23.84 36.43 -21.60
CA GLY A 721 22.47 36.34 -22.14
C GLY A 721 21.92 37.70 -22.64
N SER A 722 20.72 37.66 -23.22
CA SER A 722 19.96 38.84 -23.67
C SER A 722 18.54 38.82 -23.09
N PHE A 723 18.16 39.85 -22.35
CA PHE A 723 16.93 39.91 -21.56
C PHE A 723 15.85 40.77 -22.27
N ALA A 724 15.47 40.38 -23.50
CA ALA A 724 14.65 41.21 -24.39
C ALA A 724 13.30 40.59 -24.83
N SER A 725 13.28 39.33 -25.26
CA SER A 725 12.18 38.82 -26.11
C SER A 725 10.90 38.39 -25.37
N LEU A 726 10.92 38.19 -24.05
CA LEU A 726 9.79 37.62 -23.30
C LEU A 726 8.69 38.63 -22.90
N LYS A 727 8.83 39.92 -23.23
CA LYS A 727 7.85 40.97 -22.86
C LYS A 727 6.76 41.20 -23.90
N ALA A 728 6.89 40.63 -25.11
CA ALA A 728 5.97 40.83 -26.23
C ALA A 728 4.74 39.88 -26.20
N ALA A 729 4.89 38.66 -25.70
CA ALA A 729 3.87 37.60 -25.81
C ALA A 729 2.64 37.75 -24.89
N PHE A 730 2.69 38.64 -23.90
CA PHE A 730 1.63 38.81 -22.89
C PHE A 730 0.94 40.20 -22.91
N LYS A 731 0.97 40.89 -24.05
CA LYS A 731 0.25 42.16 -24.26
C LYS A 731 -0.39 42.28 -25.66
N SER A 732 -1.32 41.38 -25.98
CA SER A 732 -2.25 41.58 -27.10
C SER A 732 -3.55 40.80 -26.90
N THR A 733 -4.60 41.48 -26.42
CA THR A 733 -6.04 41.11 -26.58
C THR A 733 -7.02 42.17 -26.03
N ASN A 734 -6.67 43.47 -26.03
CA ASN A 734 -7.71 44.52 -25.89
C ASN A 734 -7.26 45.92 -26.34
N ALA A 735 -7.68 46.34 -27.54
CA ALA A 735 -7.79 47.74 -27.96
C ALA A 735 -8.63 47.81 -29.25
N LYS A 736 -9.82 48.46 -29.19
CA LYS A 736 -10.48 48.97 -30.41
C LYS A 736 -9.89 50.34 -30.74
N SER A 737 -9.70 50.62 -32.02
CA SER A 737 -9.00 51.79 -32.54
C SER A 737 -9.91 53.01 -32.73
N VAL A 738 -9.43 54.18 -32.31
CA VAL A 738 -9.82 55.51 -32.84
C VAL A 738 -8.56 56.39 -32.90
N LEU A 739 -8.47 57.27 -33.90
CA LEU A 739 -7.32 58.12 -34.23
C LEU A 739 -7.42 59.54 -33.61
N PRO A 740 -6.36 60.39 -33.66
CA PRO A 740 -6.18 61.47 -32.68
C PRO A 740 -6.88 62.81 -32.97
N VAL A 741 -6.96 63.64 -31.93
CA VAL A 741 -7.63 64.96 -31.86
C VAL A 741 -6.75 66.12 -32.34
N PRO A 742 -7.33 67.12 -33.02
CA PRO A 742 -6.81 68.49 -33.04
C PRO A 742 -7.79 69.55 -32.48
N LYS A 743 -7.33 70.25 -31.43
CA LYS A 743 -7.58 71.66 -31.01
C LYS A 743 -8.99 72.32 -31.08
N ASN A 744 -9.32 72.94 -29.92
CA ASN A 744 -10.00 74.23 -29.69
C ASN A 744 -11.54 74.39 -29.61
N ALA A 745 -11.91 75.23 -28.61
CA ALA A 745 -13.11 76.08 -28.45
C ALA A 745 -14.50 75.46 -28.19
N GLY A 746 -15.30 76.17 -27.36
CA GLY A 746 -16.78 76.17 -27.48
C GLY A 746 -17.62 75.69 -26.29
N SER A 747 -17.87 76.58 -25.33
CA SER A 747 -19.17 76.85 -24.67
C SER A 747 -20.25 75.77 -24.41
N HIS A 748 -20.72 75.73 -23.15
CA HIS A 748 -22.13 75.66 -22.70
C HIS A 748 -23.09 74.47 -23.05
N SER A 749 -23.52 73.81 -21.96
CA SER A 749 -24.92 73.74 -21.44
C SER A 749 -25.86 72.54 -21.72
N GLN A 750 -26.39 72.03 -20.59
CA GLN A 750 -27.81 71.73 -20.29
C GLN A 750 -28.64 70.68 -21.09
N SER A 751 -28.91 69.56 -20.40
CA SER A 751 -30.23 69.23 -19.81
C SER A 751 -31.26 68.30 -20.52
N ARG A 752 -32.10 67.71 -19.66
CA ARG A 752 -33.47 67.13 -19.83
C ARG A 752 -33.73 65.71 -20.41
N ARG A 753 -34.36 64.90 -19.53
CA ARG A 753 -35.40 63.88 -19.83
C ARG A 753 -36.65 64.55 -20.47
N PRO A 754 -37.49 63.83 -21.24
CA PRO A 754 -38.62 63.04 -20.69
C PRO A 754 -38.58 61.56 -21.15
N SER A 755 -39.47 60.59 -20.87
CA SER A 755 -40.60 60.34 -19.93
C SER A 755 -41.86 59.78 -20.62
N ALA A 756 -42.10 58.47 -20.45
CA ALA A 756 -43.39 57.78 -20.20
C ALA A 756 -44.52 57.61 -21.26
N SER A 757 -44.99 56.34 -21.34
CA SER A 757 -46.40 55.88 -21.49
C SER A 757 -47.05 55.89 -22.91
N ALA A 758 -48.13 55.14 -23.23
CA ALA A 758 -48.97 54.19 -22.45
C ALA A 758 -49.75 53.18 -23.36
N ALA A 759 -50.34 52.12 -22.75
CA ALA A 759 -51.55 51.39 -23.21
C ALA A 759 -51.52 50.62 -24.58
N SER A 760 -52.42 49.66 -24.90
CA SER A 760 -53.26 48.70 -24.13
C SER A 760 -53.82 47.63 -25.12
N GLY A 761 -54.12 46.39 -24.69
CA GLY A 761 -54.71 45.35 -25.54
C GLY A 761 -55.09 44.07 -24.75
N ARG A 762 -56.15 43.35 -25.15
CA ARG A 762 -56.81 42.30 -24.33
C ARG A 762 -57.07 41.00 -25.10
N ALA A 763 -57.04 39.88 -24.37
CA ALA A 763 -57.05 38.48 -24.83
C ALA A 763 -58.20 38.02 -25.77
N GLY A 764 -57.95 36.94 -26.54
CA GLY A 764 -58.96 36.19 -27.31
C GLY A 764 -58.44 34.87 -27.90
N ILE A 765 -59.02 33.73 -27.49
CA ILE A 765 -58.63 32.34 -27.84
C ILE A 765 -59.19 31.90 -29.21
N LYS A 766 -58.43 31.16 -30.05
CA LYS A 766 -58.87 29.95 -30.81
C LYS A 766 -57.77 29.24 -31.62
N ASN A 767 -58.06 27.97 -32.00
CA ASN A 767 -57.18 26.95 -32.61
C ASN A 767 -57.60 26.61 -34.07
N MET A 768 -56.97 25.56 -34.64
CA MET A 768 -57.32 24.76 -35.85
C MET A 768 -56.75 25.32 -37.17
N HIS A 769 -56.31 24.54 -38.18
CA HIS A 769 -56.14 23.07 -38.41
C HIS A 769 -54.66 22.77 -38.80
N SER A 770 -54.12 21.55 -39.00
CA SER A 770 -54.62 20.18 -39.31
C SER A 770 -53.88 19.13 -38.45
N ALA A 771 -54.46 18.02 -37.98
CA ALA A 771 -55.27 16.95 -38.59
C ALA A 771 -54.43 15.87 -39.33
N ALA A 772 -54.59 14.61 -38.89
CA ALA A 772 -53.85 13.42 -39.34
C ALA A 772 -54.78 12.37 -39.97
N PRO A 773 -54.23 11.28 -40.54
CA PRO A 773 -54.84 9.95 -40.38
C PRO A 773 -53.81 8.85 -40.01
N SER A 774 -54.28 7.60 -39.85
CA SER A 774 -53.51 6.45 -39.34
C SER A 774 -53.70 5.18 -40.20
N TYR A 775 -52.66 4.33 -40.22
CA TYR A 775 -52.61 2.90 -40.58
C TYR A 775 -51.61 2.25 -39.58
N ALA A 776 -51.77 1.06 -38.97
CA ALA A 776 -52.14 -0.29 -39.46
C ALA A 776 -50.98 -0.97 -40.24
N ALA A 777 -50.56 -2.22 -39.98
CA ALA A 777 -51.04 -3.26 -39.05
C ALA A 777 -49.95 -4.31 -38.66
N SER A 778 -50.40 -5.40 -38.02
CA SER A 778 -49.79 -6.68 -37.59
C SER A 778 -48.96 -7.46 -38.64
N GLU A 779 -48.47 -8.72 -38.45
CA GLU A 779 -48.70 -9.81 -37.45
C GLU A 779 -47.47 -10.76 -37.39
N LEU A 780 -47.26 -11.59 -36.36
CA LEU A 780 -47.78 -12.98 -36.26
C LEU A 780 -47.70 -13.54 -34.83
N SER A 781 -48.58 -14.51 -34.50
CA SER A 781 -48.65 -15.29 -33.24
C SER A 781 -48.02 -16.71 -33.42
N ASP A 782 -48.02 -17.70 -32.51
CA ASP A 782 -48.94 -18.19 -31.45
C ASP A 782 -48.18 -18.74 -30.21
N GLY A 783 -48.81 -19.03 -29.05
CA GLY A 783 -50.20 -18.78 -28.64
C GLY A 783 -50.65 -19.56 -27.39
N GLY A 784 -51.45 -18.91 -26.52
CA GLY A 784 -52.17 -19.51 -25.36
C GLY A 784 -51.33 -19.90 -24.13
N ALA A 785 -51.85 -20.00 -22.90
CA ALA A 785 -53.09 -19.47 -22.27
C ALA A 785 -52.98 -19.64 -20.72
N GLY A 786 -53.65 -18.89 -19.84
CA GLY A 786 -54.48 -17.70 -20.02
C GLY A 786 -55.80 -17.74 -19.22
N ASN A 787 -55.81 -17.33 -17.92
CA ASN A 787 -57.05 -17.13 -17.15
C ASN A 787 -56.89 -16.19 -15.93
N SER A 788 -58.00 -15.68 -15.37
CA SER A 788 -58.03 -14.57 -14.38
C SER A 788 -59.04 -14.76 -13.24
N SER A 789 -58.78 -14.22 -12.04
CA SER A 789 -59.86 -13.79 -11.11
C SER A 789 -59.40 -12.82 -10.01
N PHE A 790 -60.36 -12.01 -9.56
CA PHE A 790 -60.27 -10.83 -8.68
C PHE A 790 -60.55 -11.18 -7.19
N VAL A 791 -60.28 -10.23 -6.28
CA VAL A 791 -60.66 -10.19 -4.84
C VAL A 791 -59.91 -11.08 -3.82
N GLY A 792 -59.40 -10.45 -2.75
CA GLY A 792 -58.97 -11.09 -1.50
C GLY A 792 -58.57 -10.04 -0.44
N PHE A 793 -59.04 -10.17 0.80
CA PHE A 793 -58.72 -9.23 1.90
C PHE A 793 -57.39 -9.58 2.59
N GLY A 794 -56.77 -8.60 3.25
CA GLY A 794 -55.43 -8.74 3.84
C GLY A 794 -55.40 -9.43 5.23
N GLY A 795 -54.18 -9.71 5.71
CA GLY A 795 -53.96 -10.24 7.06
C GLY A 795 -52.54 -10.80 7.26
N TYR A 796 -51.69 -10.05 7.97
CA TYR A 796 -50.51 -10.59 8.66
C TYR A 796 -50.98 -11.55 9.80
N ASN A 797 -50.19 -12.46 10.36
CA ASN A 797 -48.73 -12.59 10.32
C ASN A 797 -48.24 -14.05 10.45
N GLY A 798 -46.92 -14.28 10.28
CA GLY A 798 -46.33 -15.63 10.17
C GLY A 798 -46.15 -16.42 11.48
N PHE A 799 -45.54 -17.59 11.36
CA PHE A 799 -45.10 -18.43 12.49
C PHE A 799 -43.57 -18.59 12.50
N ASN A 800 -42.98 -18.56 13.69
CA ASN A 800 -41.53 -18.58 13.90
C ASN A 800 -40.99 -20.00 14.12
N ILE A 801 -39.67 -20.14 13.95
CA ILE A 801 -38.89 -21.30 14.40
C ILE A 801 -38.96 -21.38 15.94
N THR A 802 -39.16 -22.59 16.47
CA THR A 802 -39.10 -22.94 17.91
C THR A 802 -37.72 -22.58 18.50
N THR A 803 -37.58 -22.12 19.75
CA THR A 803 -37.86 -22.91 20.98
C THR A 803 -38.20 -22.08 22.24
N SER A 804 -39.23 -22.50 22.99
CA SER A 804 -39.39 -22.56 24.48
C SER A 804 -38.53 -21.65 25.41
N ASN A 805 -39.03 -20.96 26.46
CA ASN A 805 -40.30 -20.93 27.24
C ASN A 805 -40.63 -19.44 27.59
N GLY A 806 -41.82 -18.95 27.99
CA GLY A 806 -42.92 -19.46 28.83
C GLY A 806 -42.86 -18.75 30.21
N PHE A 807 -43.76 -17.80 30.58
CA PHE A 807 -45.13 -17.98 31.14
C PHE A 807 -45.95 -16.65 31.19
N ALA A 808 -47.30 -16.74 31.08
CA ALA A 808 -48.41 -15.85 31.54
C ALA A 808 -48.37 -14.31 31.27
N ASP A 809 -49.42 -13.61 30.78
CA ASP A 809 -50.89 -13.51 31.10
C ASP A 809 -51.15 -12.79 32.46
N GLU A 810 -52.15 -11.90 32.69
CA GLU A 810 -53.34 -11.34 31.99
C GLU A 810 -53.56 -9.87 32.53
N GLU A 811 -54.47 -8.94 32.18
CA GLU A 811 -55.66 -8.80 31.29
C GLU A 811 -55.72 -7.34 30.70
N ILE A 812 -56.87 -6.64 30.63
CA ILE A 812 -57.11 -5.33 29.96
C ILE A 812 -58.07 -4.42 30.83
N PRO A 813 -59.15 -3.69 30.41
CA PRO A 813 -59.46 -2.94 29.17
C PRO A 813 -59.49 -1.36 29.23
N PRO A 814 -60.61 -0.58 29.47
CA PRO A 814 -60.82 0.66 28.67
C PRO A 814 -61.30 1.97 29.38
N VAL A 815 -61.26 3.12 28.67
CA VAL A 815 -62.31 4.21 28.59
C VAL A 815 -61.87 5.37 27.63
N PRO A 816 -62.76 6.17 26.99
CA PRO A 816 -62.42 6.85 25.71
C PRO A 816 -62.70 8.39 25.56
N GLN A 817 -62.17 8.94 24.45
CA GLN A 817 -62.64 10.11 23.63
C GLN A 817 -62.61 11.58 24.15
N LEU A 818 -62.46 12.49 23.18
CA LEU A 818 -62.45 13.98 23.23
C LEU A 818 -63.86 14.57 22.90
N PRO A 819 -64.23 15.83 23.26
CA PRO A 819 -63.99 16.98 22.34
C PRO A 819 -63.92 18.44 22.89
N SER A 820 -63.35 19.33 22.05
CA SER A 820 -63.74 20.74 21.76
C SER A 820 -63.83 21.86 22.84
N SER A 821 -62.77 22.69 22.88
CA SER A 821 -62.74 24.16 22.69
C SER A 821 -63.76 25.15 23.32
N GLN A 822 -63.25 26.19 23.99
CA GLN A 822 -63.68 27.60 23.82
C GLN A 822 -62.56 28.60 24.19
N THR A 823 -62.73 29.89 23.89
CA THR A 823 -61.66 30.92 23.86
C THR A 823 -61.96 32.18 24.68
N GLN A 824 -60.98 32.82 25.32
CA GLN A 824 -60.59 34.24 25.07
C GLN A 824 -59.43 34.79 25.96
N SER A 825 -58.59 35.63 25.32
CA SER A 825 -57.68 36.69 25.82
C SER A 825 -57.26 36.80 27.30
N SER A 826 -55.93 36.88 27.56
CA SER A 826 -55.23 38.18 27.72
C SER A 826 -53.69 38.06 27.88
N ALA A 827 -52.99 39.15 27.50
CA ALA A 827 -51.55 39.48 27.57
C ALA A 827 -50.50 38.49 28.16
N PRO A 828 -49.36 38.25 27.47
CA PRO A 828 -48.19 37.59 28.05
C PRO A 828 -47.37 38.54 28.95
N ARG A 829 -46.59 37.96 29.88
CA ARG A 829 -45.47 38.63 30.58
C ARG A 829 -44.21 37.76 30.45
N ASP A 830 -43.08 38.41 30.22
CA ASP A 830 -41.79 37.73 30.03
C ASP A 830 -41.25 37.09 31.31
N LEU A 831 -40.75 35.85 31.20
CA LEU A 831 -39.83 35.22 32.17
C LEU A 831 -38.80 34.36 31.45
N SER A 832 -37.76 34.98 30.89
CA SER A 832 -36.63 34.31 30.25
C SER A 832 -35.56 33.88 31.28
N SER A 833 -35.54 32.62 31.70
CA SER A 833 -34.50 32.07 32.60
C SER A 833 -33.28 31.56 31.81
N SER A 834 -32.42 32.47 31.34
CA SER A 834 -31.20 32.15 30.57
C SER A 834 -30.06 31.58 31.44
N GLY A 835 -30.07 30.27 31.69
CA GLY A 835 -28.94 29.52 32.29
C GLY A 835 -27.94 29.02 31.25
N GLY A 836 -26.93 29.83 30.89
CA GLY A 836 -26.01 29.52 29.79
C GLY A 836 -24.86 28.56 30.14
N PHE A 837 -24.71 27.48 29.36
CA PHE A 837 -23.62 26.49 29.48
C PHE A 837 -22.30 26.99 28.87
N LYS A 838 -21.18 26.91 29.62
CA LYS A 838 -19.82 27.27 29.16
C LYS A 838 -18.75 26.28 29.66
N PHE A 839 -17.70 26.09 28.86
CA PHE A 839 -16.54 25.23 29.16
C PHE A 839 -15.27 26.04 29.54
N GLY A 840 -15.34 27.38 29.49
CA GLY A 840 -14.21 28.28 29.77
C GLY A 840 -13.90 28.52 31.25
N GLY A 841 -12.60 28.64 31.57
CA GLY A 841 -12.08 28.80 32.94
C GLY A 841 -12.01 30.25 33.48
N MET A 842 -11.55 30.38 34.72
CA MET A 842 -11.58 31.63 35.52
C MET A 842 -10.55 32.68 35.06
N ARG A 843 -10.95 33.97 35.10
CA ARG A 843 -10.01 35.10 35.03
C ARG A 843 -9.28 35.28 36.36
N THR A 844 -8.00 35.64 36.30
CA THR A 844 -7.17 35.93 37.47
C THR A 844 -7.61 37.20 38.21
N ARG A 845 -7.59 37.17 39.55
CA ARG A 845 -7.64 38.34 40.44
C ARG A 845 -6.40 38.33 41.34
N ASN A 846 -5.70 39.47 41.42
CA ASN A 846 -4.60 39.66 42.35
C ASN A 846 -5.15 40.07 43.74
N ILE A 847 -4.75 39.37 44.80
CA ILE A 847 -4.95 39.79 46.21
C ILE A 847 -3.67 39.48 47.00
N SER A 848 -3.36 40.32 48.00
CA SER A 848 -2.09 40.36 48.74
C SER A 848 -2.02 39.44 49.96
N THR A 849 -0.83 39.40 50.59
CA THR A 849 -0.38 38.52 51.68
C THR A 849 -0.85 38.88 53.11
N SER A 850 -1.02 37.88 54.00
CA SER A 850 -0.43 37.85 55.38
C SER A 850 -0.86 36.59 56.20
N GLY A 851 -0.17 36.26 57.31
CA GLY A 851 -0.85 35.69 58.52
C GLY A 851 -0.52 34.30 59.13
N THR A 852 0.71 34.06 59.62
CA THR A 852 1.06 33.34 60.89
C THR A 852 0.33 32.07 61.42
N SER A 853 0.98 30.90 61.28
CA SER A 853 1.69 30.04 62.30
C SER A 853 1.10 29.54 63.66
N GLN A 854 1.57 28.33 64.06
CA GLN A 854 1.81 27.72 65.43
C GLN A 854 0.86 26.58 65.95
N VAL A 855 1.25 25.59 66.82
CA VAL A 855 2.53 24.84 67.15
C VAL A 855 2.24 23.57 68.02
N GLY A 856 3.03 22.49 67.90
CA GLY A 856 3.32 21.42 68.93
C GLY A 856 2.26 20.34 69.27
N GLY A 857 2.59 19.15 69.83
CA GLY A 857 3.89 18.44 69.96
C GLY A 857 3.95 17.28 71.01
N SER A 858 4.61 16.14 70.66
CA SER A 858 5.26 15.12 71.56
C SER A 858 4.37 14.21 72.48
N THR A 859 4.76 13.00 72.96
CA THR A 859 5.96 12.11 72.77
C THR A 859 5.68 10.64 73.22
N ALA A 860 6.38 9.67 72.60
CA ALA A 860 6.86 8.36 73.14
C ALA A 860 5.85 7.32 73.71
N ASP A 861 6.17 6.03 73.93
CA ASP A 861 6.91 4.92 73.26
C ASP A 861 6.64 3.66 74.15
N PHE A 862 6.90 2.37 73.87
CA PHE A 862 7.51 1.52 72.82
C PHE A 862 6.84 0.11 73.00
N SER A 863 6.88 -0.96 72.19
CA SER A 863 7.43 -1.39 70.87
C SER A 863 6.60 -2.67 70.47
N GLN A 864 6.82 -3.55 69.50
CA GLN A 864 7.83 -3.82 68.44
C GLN A 864 7.14 -4.65 67.30
N ASN A 865 7.91 -5.33 66.45
CA ASN A 865 7.57 -6.53 65.64
C ASN A 865 6.16 -6.66 64.99
N ILE A 866 5.90 -5.80 63.99
CA ILE A 866 5.77 -6.14 62.55
C ILE A 866 4.86 -7.36 62.20
N PRO A 867 3.85 -7.25 61.28
CA PRO A 867 3.95 -6.46 60.03
C PRO A 867 2.77 -5.53 59.64
N ILE A 868 3.16 -4.38 59.07
CA ILE A 868 2.70 -3.66 57.86
C ILE A 868 1.18 -3.59 57.55
N PRO A 869 0.58 -2.38 57.29
CA PRO A 869 -0.81 -2.14 57.68
C PRO A 869 -1.83 -1.90 56.54
N ARG A 870 -3.12 -2.07 56.88
CA ARG A 870 -4.25 -1.33 56.26
C ARG A 870 -4.87 -0.36 57.29
N PRO A 871 -4.66 0.96 57.17
CA PRO A 871 -5.40 1.97 57.94
C PRO A 871 -6.69 2.41 57.21
N PRO A 872 -7.67 3.05 57.91
CA PRO A 872 -9.06 2.59 57.77
C PRO A 872 -10.09 3.65 57.32
N ARG A 873 -11.35 3.20 57.13
CA ARG A 873 -12.54 4.07 57.09
C ARG A 873 -12.56 4.97 58.35
N ARG A 874 -12.85 6.26 58.20
CA ARG A 874 -13.10 7.18 59.32
C ARG A 874 -14.60 7.49 59.44
N ALA A 875 -15.04 7.78 60.66
CA ALA A 875 -16.45 7.87 61.03
C ALA A 875 -17.15 9.17 60.59
N THR A 876 -18.48 9.12 60.62
CA THR A 876 -19.42 10.20 60.28
C THR A 876 -19.53 11.28 61.35
N THR A 877 -19.68 12.53 60.92
CA THR A 877 -20.27 13.64 61.71
C THR A 877 -21.26 14.39 60.82
N PRO A 878 -22.48 14.72 61.28
CA PRO A 878 -23.52 15.26 60.41
C PRO A 878 -23.44 16.79 60.27
N TYR A 879 -23.31 17.27 59.04
CA TYR A 879 -23.86 18.54 58.58
C TYR A 879 -24.23 18.40 57.10
N GLU A 880 -25.15 19.23 56.60
CA GLU A 880 -25.80 19.06 55.31
C GLU A 880 -24.87 19.38 54.13
N ASP A 881 -24.78 18.49 53.14
CA ASP A 881 -24.02 18.72 51.90
C ASP A 881 -24.73 18.05 50.71
N THR A 882 -25.41 18.87 49.88
CA THR A 882 -26.32 18.41 48.82
C THR A 882 -25.66 18.33 47.45
N ASP A 883 -24.49 17.67 47.36
CA ASP A 883 -23.77 17.51 46.08
C ASP A 883 -23.12 16.12 45.91
N THR A 884 -23.83 15.06 46.33
CA THR A 884 -23.54 13.69 45.86
C THR A 884 -24.30 13.42 44.56
N ALA A 885 -23.56 13.00 43.52
CA ALA A 885 -24.18 12.60 42.25
C ALA A 885 -25.15 11.43 42.49
N PRO A 886 -26.36 11.44 41.90
CA PRO A 886 -27.34 10.38 42.11
C PRO A 886 -26.80 9.05 41.58
N ASP A 887 -27.10 7.96 42.30
CA ASP A 887 -26.85 6.60 41.80
C ASP A 887 -27.46 6.44 40.39
N PRO A 888 -26.74 5.82 39.44
CA PRO A 888 -27.20 5.67 38.07
C PRO A 888 -28.53 4.90 38.04
N LYS A 889 -29.57 5.51 37.44
CA LYS A 889 -30.96 5.04 37.48
C LYS A 889 -31.34 4.19 36.28
N THR A 890 -30.49 4.17 35.24
CA THR A 890 -30.73 3.41 34.01
C THR A 890 -29.50 2.57 33.63
N PRO A 891 -29.67 1.45 32.89
CA PRO A 891 -28.55 0.66 32.39
C PRO A 891 -27.55 1.47 31.55
N ALA A 892 -28.04 2.50 30.83
CA ALA A 892 -27.20 3.42 30.08
C ALA A 892 -26.33 4.32 30.97
N GLU A 893 -26.87 4.77 32.11
CA GLU A 893 -26.11 5.54 33.11
C GLU A 893 -25.08 4.66 33.84
N TYR A 894 -25.40 3.40 34.13
CA TYR A 894 -24.44 2.42 34.66
C TYR A 894 -23.30 2.15 33.67
N ALA A 895 -23.62 1.89 32.40
CA ALA A 895 -22.63 1.67 31.35
C ALA A 895 -21.75 2.91 31.14
N LEU A 896 -22.36 4.10 31.10
CA LEU A 896 -21.62 5.36 31.03
C LEU A 896 -20.72 5.56 32.25
N HIS A 897 -21.21 5.31 33.47
CA HIS A 897 -20.38 5.43 34.68
C HIS A 897 -19.14 4.52 34.62
N ALA A 898 -19.30 3.26 34.23
CA ALA A 898 -18.19 2.31 34.13
C ALA A 898 -17.15 2.71 33.06
N VAL A 899 -17.60 3.04 31.84
CA VAL A 899 -16.70 3.48 30.75
C VAL A 899 -16.05 4.83 31.08
N PHE A 900 -16.77 5.75 31.72
CA PHE A 900 -16.26 7.06 32.08
C PHE A 900 -15.25 6.99 33.24
N LEU A 901 -15.44 6.09 34.21
CA LEU A 901 -14.44 5.82 35.25
C LEU A 901 -13.13 5.28 34.66
N ARG A 902 -13.23 4.39 33.66
CA ARG A 902 -12.07 3.92 32.89
C ARG A 902 -11.38 5.08 32.15
N PHE A 903 -12.13 5.92 31.43
CA PHE A 903 -11.63 7.12 30.75
C PHE A 903 -10.88 8.06 31.72
N VAL A 904 -11.44 8.38 32.88
CA VAL A 904 -10.78 9.23 33.88
C VAL A 904 -9.49 8.59 34.38
N THR A 905 -9.51 7.30 34.69
CA THR A 905 -8.34 6.54 35.18
C THR A 905 -7.20 6.54 34.15
N GLU A 906 -7.51 6.24 32.88
CA GLU A 906 -6.54 6.22 31.79
C GLU A 906 -5.94 7.62 31.53
N VAL A 907 -6.76 8.69 31.63
CA VAL A 907 -6.29 10.06 31.44
C VAL A 907 -5.44 10.55 32.63
N GLU A 908 -5.82 10.26 33.87
CA GLU A 908 -5.04 10.61 35.05
C GLU A 908 -3.68 9.90 35.10
N GLN A 909 -3.64 8.63 34.67
CA GLN A 909 -2.39 7.88 34.51
C GLN A 909 -1.47 8.53 33.45
N LYS A 910 -2.01 8.89 32.28
CA LYS A 910 -1.23 9.50 31.19
C LYS A 910 -0.82 10.95 31.52
N MET A 911 -1.66 11.72 32.21
CA MET A 911 -1.31 13.03 32.76
C MET A 911 -0.17 12.91 33.78
N SER A 912 -0.23 11.91 34.66
CA SER A 912 0.82 11.60 35.63
C SER A 912 2.13 11.10 35.00
N ALA A 913 2.12 10.69 33.72
CA ALA A 913 3.31 10.42 32.94
C ALA A 913 3.83 11.72 32.27
N PHE A 914 2.97 12.43 31.53
CA PHE A 914 3.30 13.68 30.82
C PHE A 914 3.87 14.78 31.73
N LEU A 915 3.45 14.84 33.00
CA LEU A 915 3.96 15.77 34.00
C LEU A 915 5.28 15.34 34.66
N LYS A 916 5.81 14.14 34.39
CA LYS A 916 7.16 13.71 34.82
C LYS A 916 8.26 14.12 33.84
N GLU A 917 7.90 14.37 32.58
CA GLU A 917 8.83 14.73 31.51
C GLU A 917 9.55 16.06 31.78
N PRO A 918 10.85 16.20 31.47
CA PRO A 918 11.63 17.40 31.80
C PRO A 918 11.03 18.69 31.25
N LEU A 919 11.11 19.79 31.99
CA LEU A 919 10.48 21.07 31.59
C LEU A 919 11.00 21.63 30.26
N HIS A 920 12.27 21.36 29.93
CA HIS A 920 12.92 21.77 28.69
C HIS A 920 12.56 20.90 27.46
N SER A 921 11.89 19.76 27.66
CA SER A 921 11.39 18.91 26.59
C SER A 921 9.89 19.17 26.39
N GLU A 922 9.44 19.47 25.17
CA GLU A 922 8.01 19.49 24.85
C GLU A 922 7.63 18.22 24.06
N PRO A 923 7.29 17.10 24.72
CA PRO A 923 6.76 15.94 24.03
C PRO A 923 5.39 16.28 23.42
N LEU A 924 5.15 15.76 22.21
CA LEU A 924 3.95 16.06 21.44
C LEU A 924 2.78 15.17 21.88
N LEU A 925 1.68 15.81 22.26
CA LEU A 925 0.42 15.15 22.63
C LEU A 925 -0.16 14.34 21.45
N SER A 926 0.12 14.73 20.20
CA SER A 926 -0.22 13.91 19.02
C SER A 926 0.49 12.56 18.98
N THR A 927 1.73 12.48 19.48
CA THR A 927 2.50 11.22 19.52
C THR A 927 2.13 10.35 20.73
N LEU A 928 1.65 10.96 21.82
CA LEU A 928 1.27 10.26 23.05
C LEU A 928 -0.20 9.87 23.14
N LEU A 929 -1.08 10.62 22.47
CA LEU A 929 -2.54 10.55 22.62
C LEU A 929 -3.30 10.69 21.29
N GLY A 930 -2.60 10.76 20.14
CA GLY A 930 -3.23 10.78 18.82
C GLY A 930 -3.87 9.44 18.44
N PRO A 931 -4.68 9.39 17.36
CA PRO A 931 -5.30 8.15 16.90
C PRO A 931 -4.27 7.07 16.62
N GLY A 932 -4.47 5.86 17.14
CA GLY A 932 -3.56 4.72 16.99
C GLY A 932 -2.33 4.75 17.91
N ALA A 933 -2.05 5.86 18.60
CA ALA A 933 -0.94 5.95 19.55
C ALA A 933 -1.17 5.11 20.81
N ASP A 934 -2.44 4.97 21.23
CA ASP A 934 -2.84 4.12 22.35
C ASP A 934 -4.19 3.44 22.04
N ARG A 935 -4.11 2.17 21.62
CA ARG A 935 -5.28 1.35 21.26
C ARG A 935 -6.22 1.07 22.43
N GLN A 936 -5.74 1.11 23.68
CA GLN A 936 -6.60 0.92 24.85
C GLN A 936 -7.45 2.18 25.08
N PHE A 937 -6.82 3.35 24.98
CA PHE A 937 -7.50 4.64 25.11
C PHE A 937 -8.45 4.93 23.94
N ASP A 938 -8.05 4.65 22.70
CA ASP A 938 -8.95 4.75 21.54
C ASP A 938 -10.20 3.86 21.73
N SER A 939 -10.03 2.60 22.14
CA SER A 939 -11.15 1.71 22.48
C SER A 939 -12.07 2.26 23.60
N THR A 940 -11.53 3.02 24.56
CA THR A 940 -12.35 3.73 25.57
C THR A 940 -13.14 4.88 24.95
N LEU A 941 -12.57 5.62 23.99
CA LEU A 941 -13.28 6.69 23.27
C LEU A 941 -14.38 6.13 22.35
N ASP A 942 -14.10 5.03 21.64
CA ASP A 942 -15.09 4.32 20.82
C ASP A 942 -16.26 3.82 21.68
N SER A 943 -15.97 3.30 22.87
CA SER A 943 -16.99 2.90 23.86
C SER A 943 -17.88 4.07 24.30
N LEU A 944 -17.32 5.26 24.48
CA LEU A 944 -18.10 6.48 24.77
C LEU A 944 -18.95 6.91 23.57
N ALA A 945 -18.44 6.79 22.34
CA ALA A 945 -19.18 7.12 21.12
C ALA A 945 -20.34 6.14 20.85
N HIS A 946 -20.15 4.84 21.10
CA HIS A 946 -21.23 3.85 21.02
C HIS A 946 -22.36 4.10 22.04
N ILE A 947 -22.04 4.61 23.24
CA ILE A 947 -23.07 5.09 24.20
C ILE A 947 -23.73 6.38 23.67
N ALA A 948 -22.95 7.28 23.07
CA ALA A 948 -23.44 8.54 22.53
C ALA A 948 -24.41 8.37 21.35
N LEU A 949 -24.41 7.23 20.65
CA LEU A 949 -25.40 6.90 19.59
C LEU A 949 -26.86 6.96 20.07
N LYS A 950 -27.12 6.69 21.36
CA LYS A 950 -28.47 6.75 21.96
C LYS A 950 -28.58 7.76 23.09
N HIS A 951 -27.45 8.14 23.69
CA HIS A 951 -27.41 8.99 24.88
C HIS A 951 -26.42 10.17 24.73
N THR A 952 -26.35 10.75 23.52
CA THR A 952 -25.43 11.86 23.13
C THR A 952 -25.26 12.90 24.23
N ARG A 953 -26.39 13.43 24.74
CA ARG A 953 -26.39 14.45 25.78
C ARG A 953 -25.73 14.00 27.08
N LEU A 954 -25.97 12.77 27.54
CA LEU A 954 -25.37 12.27 28.79
C LEU A 954 -23.84 12.15 28.68
N VAL A 955 -23.33 11.72 27.53
CA VAL A 955 -21.88 11.59 27.26
C VAL A 955 -21.22 12.97 27.16
N ILE A 956 -21.81 13.90 26.41
CA ILE A 956 -21.28 15.27 26.28
C ILE A 956 -21.36 16.02 27.61
N ASP A 957 -22.46 15.89 28.36
CA ASP A 957 -22.58 16.47 29.71
C ASP A 957 -21.59 15.84 30.70
N ALA A 958 -21.21 14.56 30.55
CA ALA A 958 -20.16 13.92 31.34
C ALA A 958 -18.76 14.49 31.03
N LEU A 959 -18.40 14.60 29.74
CA LEU A 959 -17.16 15.25 29.30
C LEU A 959 -17.09 16.72 29.76
N ALA A 960 -18.22 17.43 29.71
CA ALA A 960 -18.36 18.81 30.18
C ALA A 960 -18.26 18.94 31.72
N ARG A 961 -18.73 17.96 32.49
CA ARG A 961 -18.48 17.87 33.94
C ARG A 961 -17.00 17.63 34.21
N TRP A 962 -16.39 16.66 33.55
CA TRP A 962 -14.98 16.31 33.73
C TRP A 962 -14.02 17.47 33.44
N ARG A 963 -14.20 18.21 32.33
CA ARG A 963 -13.38 19.41 32.04
C ARG A 963 -13.47 20.46 33.16
N ARG A 964 -14.60 20.55 33.87
CA ARG A 964 -14.80 21.47 35.01
C ARG A 964 -14.22 20.94 36.33
N THR A 965 -14.12 19.63 36.53
CA THR A 965 -13.50 19.04 37.73
C THR A 965 -11.97 18.96 37.65
N GLN A 966 -11.37 19.12 36.46
CA GLN A 966 -9.92 19.12 36.30
C GLN A 966 -9.25 20.30 37.02
N ARG A 967 -8.53 19.99 38.11
CA ARG A 967 -7.74 20.95 38.88
C ARG A 967 -6.43 21.25 38.14
N LEU A 968 -6.41 22.29 37.30
CA LEU A 968 -5.23 22.76 36.55
C LEU A 968 -4.17 23.45 37.43
N ILE A 969 -3.96 22.95 38.66
CA ILE A 969 -3.04 23.48 39.67
C ILE A 969 -2.06 22.35 40.04
N PRO A 970 -0.77 22.46 39.65
CA PRO A 970 0.24 21.47 40.00
C PRO A 970 0.39 21.31 41.51
N THR A 971 0.50 20.07 41.97
CA THR A 971 0.72 19.77 43.39
C THR A 971 2.11 20.20 43.85
N THR A 972 2.25 20.51 45.13
CA THR A 972 3.55 20.85 45.75
C THR A 972 4.60 19.74 45.55
N ALA A 973 4.17 18.47 45.43
CA ALA A 973 5.04 17.35 45.10
C ALA A 973 5.58 17.43 43.66
N GLN A 974 4.72 17.66 42.66
CA GLN A 974 5.13 17.82 41.25
C GLN A 974 6.06 19.02 41.06
N ILE A 975 5.75 20.15 41.70
CA ILE A 975 6.60 21.35 41.68
C ILE A 975 7.97 21.04 42.31
N ARG A 976 8.00 20.43 43.51
CA ARG A 976 9.25 20.06 44.20
C ARG A 976 10.13 19.14 43.36
N VAL A 977 9.56 18.11 42.72
CA VAL A 977 10.33 17.16 41.90
C VAL A 977 11.04 17.86 40.74
N HIS A 978 10.38 18.80 40.05
CA HIS A 978 11.01 19.54 38.94
C HIS A 978 12.03 20.58 39.42
N THR A 979 11.71 21.36 40.46
CA THR A 979 12.66 22.30 41.06
C THR A 979 13.93 21.58 41.54
N GLN A 980 13.79 20.43 42.22
CA GLN A 980 14.91 19.65 42.73
C GLN A 980 15.72 18.99 41.60
N ARG A 981 15.06 18.49 40.52
CA ARG A 981 15.76 17.99 39.32
C ARG A 981 16.64 19.07 38.69
N HIS A 982 16.13 20.29 38.55
CA HIS A 982 16.89 21.41 37.97
C HIS A 982 18.00 21.94 38.89
N GLN A 983 17.88 21.78 40.21
CA GLN A 983 18.96 22.09 41.16
C GLN A 983 20.09 21.05 41.12
N LEU A 984 19.76 19.76 41.06
CA LEU A 984 20.75 18.67 41.01
C LEU A 984 21.57 18.63 39.71
N ALA A 985 21.08 19.25 38.63
CA ALA A 985 21.81 19.41 37.37
C ALA A 985 23.00 20.39 37.45
N HIS A 986 23.19 21.09 38.57
CA HIS A 986 24.25 22.10 38.79
C HIS A 986 25.18 21.77 39.97
N GLY A 987 25.40 20.49 40.25
CA GLY A 987 26.56 20.08 41.04
C GLY A 987 27.87 20.38 40.29
N PRO A 988 28.95 20.80 40.96
CA PRO A 988 30.24 21.02 40.31
C PRO A 988 30.74 19.69 39.72
N THR A 989 31.09 19.70 38.43
CA THR A 989 31.53 18.51 37.71
C THR A 989 32.87 18.01 38.23
N HIS A 990 32.87 16.95 39.03
CA HIS A 990 33.99 16.02 39.05
C HIS A 990 33.77 14.95 37.99
N SER A 991 34.85 14.54 37.32
CA SER A 991 34.82 13.52 36.27
C SER A 991 34.45 12.15 36.81
N ASP A 992 33.52 11.47 36.15
CA ASP A 992 33.88 10.19 35.51
C ASP A 992 32.89 9.82 34.39
N ALA A 993 33.35 8.99 33.46
CA ALA A 993 32.60 8.62 32.26
C ALA A 993 31.90 7.27 32.43
N THR A 994 30.64 7.16 32.00
CA THR A 994 30.03 5.85 31.71
C THR A 994 29.01 5.96 30.57
N SER A 995 29.04 4.99 29.66
CA SER A 995 28.36 5.03 28.37
C SER A 995 26.84 4.85 28.48
N THR A 996 26.07 5.65 27.72
CA THR A 996 24.70 5.32 27.31
C THR A 996 24.54 5.49 25.79
N SER A 997 23.70 4.66 25.18
CA SER A 997 23.71 4.38 23.73
C SER A 997 23.07 5.45 22.85
N ASN A 998 23.69 5.70 21.69
CA ASN A 998 23.11 6.51 20.60
C ASN A 998 21.85 5.86 20.01
N LEU A 999 20.68 6.49 20.20
CA LEU A 999 19.43 6.15 19.48
C LEU A 999 18.74 7.35 18.80
N ASN A 1000 19.21 8.58 19.02
CA ASN A 1000 18.54 9.80 18.55
C ASN A 1000 18.91 10.25 17.11
N ALA A 1001 19.56 9.40 16.32
CA ALA A 1001 20.02 9.76 14.97
C ALA A 1001 18.91 9.75 13.89
N THR A 1002 17.81 9.02 14.12
CA THR A 1002 16.88 8.62 13.04
C THR A 1002 15.56 9.41 12.99
N LEU A 1003 15.28 10.28 13.97
CA LEU A 1003 14.00 11.01 14.08
C LEU A 1003 14.03 12.46 13.53
N GLY A 1004 15.17 12.94 13.05
CA GLY A 1004 15.31 14.32 12.54
C GLY A 1004 14.83 14.56 11.10
N ALA A 1005 14.39 13.52 10.38
CA ALA A 1005 14.30 13.54 8.91
C ALA A 1005 12.93 13.94 8.31
N LEU A 1006 11.90 14.23 9.13
CA LEU A 1006 10.50 14.38 8.68
C LEU A 1006 9.89 15.76 9.00
N ASN A 1007 10.61 16.86 8.76
CA ASN A 1007 10.08 18.21 9.00
C ASN A 1007 10.50 19.24 7.91
N PRO A 1008 9.83 19.27 6.76
CA PRO A 1008 10.17 20.16 5.63
C PRO A 1008 9.65 21.59 5.85
N GLY A 1009 10.23 22.33 6.81
CA GLY A 1009 9.69 23.66 7.15
C GLY A 1009 10.43 24.50 8.20
N GLY A 1010 11.75 24.34 8.36
CA GLY A 1010 12.54 25.13 9.34
C GLY A 1010 13.74 25.82 8.72
N SER A 1011 13.74 27.16 8.64
CA SER A 1011 14.91 27.93 8.21
C SER A 1011 15.99 27.93 9.29
N THR A 1012 17.18 27.42 8.96
CA THR A 1012 18.33 27.35 9.87
C THR A 1012 18.77 28.74 10.33
N GLN A 1013 18.67 29.03 11.63
CA GLN A 1013 19.49 30.04 12.30
C GLN A 1013 20.54 29.34 13.15
N THR A 1014 21.80 29.61 12.86
CA THR A 1014 22.96 29.03 13.53
C THR A 1014 23.40 29.88 14.71
N GLY A 1015 23.30 29.33 15.93
CA GLY A 1015 24.12 29.73 17.08
C GLY A 1015 23.69 30.96 17.87
N SER A 1016 23.17 30.72 19.08
CA SER A 1016 23.67 31.38 20.29
C SER A 1016 23.46 30.46 21.50
N GLY A 1017 24.13 30.76 22.62
CA GLY A 1017 24.39 29.79 23.69
C GLY A 1017 23.16 29.18 24.37
N TYR A 1018 23.32 27.93 24.82
CA TYR A 1018 22.46 27.30 25.83
C TYR A 1018 22.63 28.03 27.18
N GLY A 1019 21.95 29.17 27.34
CA GLY A 1019 21.79 29.82 28.62
C GLY A 1019 21.05 28.88 29.58
N SER A 1020 21.71 28.46 30.66
CA SER A 1020 21.08 27.60 31.67
C SER A 1020 20.08 28.40 32.51
N TYR A 1021 18.83 28.48 32.04
CA TYR A 1021 17.73 29.06 32.79
C TYR A 1021 17.43 28.23 34.06
N VAL A 1022 17.80 28.78 35.22
CA VAL A 1022 17.34 28.30 36.52
C VAL A 1022 15.88 28.72 36.67
N TYR A 1023 14.95 27.83 36.29
CA TYR A 1023 13.52 28.08 36.45
C TYR A 1023 13.17 28.38 37.91
N SER A 1024 12.60 29.54 38.17
CA SER A 1024 12.01 29.85 39.47
C SER A 1024 10.84 28.91 39.77
N GLN A 1025 10.52 28.72 41.05
CA GLN A 1025 9.37 27.91 41.46
C GLN A 1025 8.05 28.41 40.84
N SER A 1026 7.95 29.71 40.54
CA SER A 1026 6.82 30.32 39.82
C SER A 1026 6.73 29.83 38.37
N GLU A 1027 7.86 29.83 37.65
CA GLU A 1027 7.93 29.37 36.26
C GLU A 1027 7.71 27.86 36.14
N VAL A 1028 8.27 27.06 37.07
CA VAL A 1028 7.97 25.62 37.19
C VAL A 1028 6.47 25.39 37.35
N THR A 1029 5.83 26.14 38.26
CA THR A 1029 4.38 26.02 38.51
C THR A 1029 3.57 26.41 37.27
N LYS A 1030 3.94 27.50 36.59
CA LYS A 1030 3.26 27.96 35.37
C LYS A 1030 3.40 26.94 34.23
N ALA A 1031 4.61 26.43 33.98
CA ALA A 1031 4.88 25.47 32.91
C ALA A 1031 4.13 24.14 33.12
N LEU A 1032 4.05 23.67 34.37
CA LEU A 1032 3.28 22.46 34.71
C LEU A 1032 1.76 22.70 34.57
N ALA A 1033 1.24 23.86 35.00
CA ALA A 1033 -0.18 24.21 34.82
C ALA A 1033 -0.55 24.30 33.32
N GLU A 1034 0.33 24.90 32.50
CA GLU A 1034 0.17 25.01 31.05
C GLU A 1034 0.17 23.63 30.36
N ARG A 1035 1.02 22.69 30.81
CA ARG A 1035 0.97 21.28 30.36
C ARG A 1035 -0.34 20.58 30.75
N MET A 1036 -0.81 20.77 31.98
CA MET A 1036 -2.10 20.23 32.43
C MET A 1036 -3.26 20.76 31.58
N GLU A 1037 -3.26 22.06 31.27
CA GLU A 1037 -4.28 22.67 30.42
C GLU A 1037 -4.23 22.10 29.00
N LEU A 1038 -3.04 22.09 28.37
CA LEU A 1038 -2.84 21.60 27.01
C LEU A 1038 -3.29 20.15 26.84
N MET A 1039 -2.88 19.26 27.75
CA MET A 1039 -3.27 17.85 27.70
C MET A 1039 -4.78 17.68 27.94
N THR A 1040 -5.37 18.43 28.88
CA THR A 1040 -6.81 18.35 29.15
C THR A 1040 -7.64 18.84 27.95
N VAL A 1041 -7.20 19.89 27.25
CA VAL A 1041 -7.82 20.35 26.00
C VAL A 1041 -7.70 19.29 24.91
N TYR A 1042 -6.51 18.70 24.75
CA TYR A 1042 -6.24 17.67 23.73
C TYR A 1042 -7.15 16.46 23.91
N VAL A 1043 -7.21 15.93 25.14
CA VAL A 1043 -8.06 14.80 25.53
C VAL A 1043 -9.55 15.11 25.33
N LEU A 1044 -10.02 16.27 25.78
CA LEU A 1044 -11.43 16.67 25.61
C LEU A 1044 -11.80 16.74 24.12
N SER A 1045 -10.95 17.35 23.31
CA SER A 1045 -11.20 17.55 21.88
C SER A 1045 -11.14 16.24 21.11
N ARG A 1046 -10.22 15.32 21.45
CA ARG A 1046 -10.20 13.95 20.92
C ARG A 1046 -11.46 13.15 21.30
N ALA A 1047 -11.88 13.20 22.56
CA ALA A 1047 -13.10 12.51 23.00
C ALA A 1047 -14.35 13.05 22.29
N LEU A 1048 -14.49 14.38 22.19
CA LEU A 1048 -15.59 15.02 21.46
C LEU A 1048 -15.53 14.75 19.95
N LEU A 1049 -14.35 14.63 19.34
CA LEU A 1049 -14.22 14.29 17.91
C LEU A 1049 -14.72 12.87 17.61
N VAL A 1050 -14.35 11.87 18.41
CA VAL A 1050 -14.82 10.48 18.23
C VAL A 1050 -16.32 10.38 18.49
N VAL A 1051 -16.82 11.01 19.57
CA VAL A 1051 -18.25 11.09 19.89
C VAL A 1051 -19.05 11.79 18.78
N LEU A 1052 -18.63 12.98 18.33
CA LEU A 1052 -19.38 13.75 17.33
C LEU A 1052 -19.27 13.17 15.92
N GLY A 1053 -18.18 12.48 15.57
CA GLY A 1053 -18.07 11.79 14.29
C GLY A 1053 -19.21 10.80 14.10
N VAL A 1054 -19.35 9.86 15.03
CA VAL A 1054 -20.41 8.83 15.03
C VAL A 1054 -21.81 9.45 15.19
N VAL A 1055 -21.96 10.47 16.05
CA VAL A 1055 -23.25 11.16 16.26
C VAL A 1055 -23.70 11.95 15.01
N SER A 1056 -22.78 12.38 14.14
CA SER A 1056 -23.12 13.20 12.96
C SER A 1056 -23.92 12.48 11.87
N GLU A 1057 -24.04 11.15 11.98
CA GLU A 1057 -24.83 10.31 11.07
C GLU A 1057 -26.32 10.23 11.48
N LEU A 1058 -26.66 10.61 12.71
CA LEU A 1058 -28.00 10.45 13.29
C LEU A 1058 -29.02 11.55 12.91
N GLY A 1059 -28.59 12.65 12.28
CA GLY A 1059 -29.46 13.75 11.82
C GLY A 1059 -29.14 15.13 12.41
N LYS A 1060 -29.91 16.15 12.00
CA LYS A 1060 -29.64 17.58 12.34
C LYS A 1060 -29.95 17.94 13.81
N ASP A 1061 -30.93 17.28 14.44
CA ASP A 1061 -31.50 17.72 15.72
C ASP A 1061 -30.80 17.18 16.97
N VAL A 1062 -29.84 16.25 16.81
CA VAL A 1062 -29.33 15.36 17.87
C VAL A 1062 -28.57 16.11 18.99
N LEU A 1063 -27.98 17.26 18.69
CA LEU A 1063 -27.34 18.14 19.68
C LEU A 1063 -28.30 19.16 20.32
N GLY A 1064 -29.52 19.32 19.78
CA GLY A 1064 -30.40 20.43 20.09
C GLY A 1064 -29.77 21.82 19.82
N GLU A 1065 -30.50 22.87 20.16
CA GLU A 1065 -30.01 24.24 19.98
C GLU A 1065 -29.01 24.65 21.07
N GLY A 1066 -29.38 24.55 22.36
CA GLY A 1066 -28.57 25.07 23.46
C GLY A 1066 -27.23 24.35 23.67
N MET A 1067 -27.18 23.02 23.51
CA MET A 1067 -25.92 22.26 23.59
C MET A 1067 -25.11 22.44 22.30
N GLY A 1068 -25.74 22.44 21.12
CA GLY A 1068 -25.09 22.78 19.85
C GLY A 1068 -24.39 24.14 19.89
N ALA A 1069 -25.11 25.21 20.24
CA ALA A 1069 -24.57 26.57 20.34
C ALA A 1069 -23.45 26.70 21.38
N SER A 1070 -23.51 25.94 22.49
CA SER A 1070 -22.42 25.89 23.47
C SER A 1070 -21.17 25.21 22.90
N LEU A 1071 -21.31 24.06 22.23
CA LEU A 1071 -20.19 23.37 21.59
C LEU A 1071 -19.53 24.22 20.49
N GLU A 1072 -20.34 24.90 19.68
CA GLU A 1072 -19.87 25.88 18.69
C GLU A 1072 -19.04 26.99 19.34
N GLU A 1073 -19.59 27.69 20.35
CA GLU A 1073 -18.94 28.85 20.98
C GLU A 1073 -17.60 28.48 21.64
N ASN A 1074 -17.59 27.40 22.42
CA ASN A 1074 -16.39 26.98 23.15
C ASN A 1074 -15.30 26.38 22.22
N SER A 1075 -15.67 25.90 21.02
CA SER A 1075 -14.72 25.42 20.01
C SER A 1075 -14.24 26.54 19.05
N PHE A 1076 -15.08 27.55 18.80
CA PHE A 1076 -14.78 28.64 17.87
C PHE A 1076 -13.92 29.75 18.48
N GLU A 1077 -14.10 30.12 19.75
CA GLU A 1077 -13.32 31.19 20.38
C GLU A 1077 -11.79 30.99 20.32
N PRO A 1078 -11.22 29.76 20.52
CA PRO A 1078 -9.79 29.49 20.30
C PRO A 1078 -9.31 29.72 18.87
N VAL A 1079 -10.13 29.42 17.85
CA VAL A 1079 -9.82 29.62 16.42
C VAL A 1079 -9.98 31.09 16.02
N ARG A 1080 -10.93 31.79 16.64
CA ARG A 1080 -11.22 33.21 16.46
C ARG A 1080 -10.12 34.11 17.01
N ASN A 1081 -9.64 33.81 18.22
CA ASN A 1081 -8.70 34.64 18.98
C ASN A 1081 -7.47 33.84 19.46
N PRO A 1082 -6.66 33.28 18.54
CA PRO A 1082 -5.51 32.45 18.87
C PRO A 1082 -4.35 33.27 19.48
N ASP A 1083 -3.63 32.68 20.44
CA ASP A 1083 -2.29 33.18 20.81
C ASP A 1083 -1.28 32.78 19.72
N LEU A 1084 -1.11 33.69 18.75
CA LEU A 1084 -0.19 33.54 17.62
C LEU A 1084 1.28 33.34 18.05
N LYS A 1085 1.69 33.79 19.24
CA LYS A 1085 3.06 33.57 19.75
C LYS A 1085 3.21 32.13 20.24
N ARG A 1086 2.21 31.62 20.98
CA ARG A 1086 2.19 30.22 21.44
C ARG A 1086 2.06 29.24 20.28
N LEU A 1087 1.24 29.53 19.27
CA LEU A 1087 1.19 28.73 18.04
C LEU A 1087 2.52 28.69 17.29
N ALA A 1088 3.29 29.78 17.28
CA ALA A 1088 4.61 29.81 16.63
C ALA A 1088 5.69 29.04 17.41
N LEU A 1089 5.56 28.91 18.74
CA LEU A 1089 6.60 28.37 19.63
C LEU A 1089 6.35 26.93 20.11
N SER A 1090 5.10 26.49 20.23
CA SER A 1090 4.72 25.19 20.82
C SER A 1090 4.13 24.25 19.78
N GLY A 1091 4.52 22.98 19.83
CA GLY A 1091 3.90 21.92 19.05
C GLY A 1091 2.49 21.58 19.55
N ASN A 1092 2.31 21.56 20.87
CA ASN A 1092 1.03 21.20 21.50
C ASN A 1092 -0.06 22.26 21.33
N HIS A 1093 0.30 23.55 21.30
CA HIS A 1093 -0.67 24.60 20.98
C HIS A 1093 -1.20 24.47 19.54
N ARG A 1094 -0.34 24.15 18.57
CA ARG A 1094 -0.77 23.88 17.18
C ARG A 1094 -1.65 22.64 17.08
N ALA A 1095 -1.27 21.54 17.75
CA ALA A 1095 -2.07 20.32 17.79
C ALA A 1095 -3.47 20.57 18.38
N ASN A 1096 -3.59 21.35 19.45
CA ASN A 1096 -4.89 21.71 20.03
C ASN A 1096 -5.73 22.62 19.12
N ALA A 1097 -5.12 23.58 18.42
CA ALA A 1097 -5.84 24.43 17.48
C ALA A 1097 -6.37 23.65 16.25
N GLU A 1098 -5.58 22.71 15.73
CA GLU A 1098 -6.00 21.76 14.69
C GLU A 1098 -7.16 20.87 15.15
N LEU A 1099 -7.14 20.41 16.41
CA LEU A 1099 -8.26 19.64 16.99
C LEU A 1099 -9.53 20.50 17.15
N TYR A 1100 -9.44 21.77 17.57
CA TYR A 1100 -10.60 22.66 17.63
C TYR A 1100 -11.19 22.92 16.24
N ALA A 1101 -10.36 23.16 15.23
CA ALA A 1101 -10.81 23.34 13.85
C ALA A 1101 -11.44 22.04 13.27
N SER A 1102 -10.84 20.88 13.56
CA SER A 1102 -11.42 19.57 13.24
C SER A 1102 -12.78 19.36 13.91
N LEU A 1103 -12.91 19.77 15.18
CA LEU A 1103 -14.12 19.63 15.99
C LEU A 1103 -15.25 20.50 15.44
N LEU A 1104 -14.94 21.73 15.02
CA LEU A 1104 -15.87 22.59 14.29
C LEU A 1104 -16.30 21.97 12.95
N GLY A 1105 -15.39 21.32 12.23
CA GLY A 1105 -15.73 20.53 11.03
C GLY A 1105 -16.74 19.41 11.31
N GLN A 1106 -16.60 18.69 12.44
CA GLN A 1106 -17.58 17.68 12.85
C GLN A 1106 -18.91 18.27 13.33
N ILE A 1107 -18.89 19.39 14.07
CA ILE A 1107 -20.13 20.11 14.43
C ILE A 1107 -20.85 20.61 13.17
N ALA A 1108 -20.12 21.05 12.13
CA ALA A 1108 -20.69 21.48 10.85
C ALA A 1108 -21.37 20.34 10.07
N ASN A 1109 -21.04 19.07 10.30
CA ASN A 1109 -21.78 17.95 9.70
C ASN A 1109 -23.24 17.87 10.19
N ILE A 1110 -23.54 18.47 11.35
CA ILE A 1110 -24.86 18.51 12.01
C ILE A 1110 -25.48 19.92 11.86
N ARG A 1111 -24.72 20.97 12.23
CA ARG A 1111 -25.18 22.37 12.35
C ARG A 1111 -24.44 23.29 11.35
N PHE A 1112 -24.41 22.88 10.08
CA PHE A 1112 -23.63 23.48 9.00
C PHE A 1112 -23.68 25.03 8.97
N GLN A 1113 -24.88 25.60 8.74
CA GLN A 1113 -25.09 27.06 8.63
C GLN A 1113 -24.49 27.83 9.82
N SER A 1114 -24.85 27.44 11.05
CA SER A 1114 -24.42 28.10 12.30
C SER A 1114 -22.89 28.12 12.46
N VAL A 1115 -22.21 27.03 12.07
CA VAL A 1115 -20.73 27.00 12.05
C VAL A 1115 -20.17 27.85 10.93
N THR A 1116 -20.67 27.73 9.69
CA THR A 1116 -20.14 28.50 8.56
C THR A 1116 -20.32 30.00 8.73
N ASP A 1117 -21.42 30.45 9.31
CA ASP A 1117 -21.69 31.88 9.50
C ASP A 1117 -20.78 32.52 10.54
N ARG A 1118 -20.31 31.75 11.54
CA ARG A 1118 -19.28 32.22 12.49
C ARG A 1118 -17.96 32.51 11.77
N TYR A 1119 -17.50 31.61 10.90
CA TYR A 1119 -16.32 31.84 10.08
C TYR A 1119 -16.52 33.00 9.08
N LEU A 1120 -17.64 33.02 8.37
CA LEU A 1120 -17.90 34.03 7.33
C LEU A 1120 -18.04 35.44 7.91
N ARG A 1121 -18.64 35.60 9.10
CA ARG A 1121 -18.71 36.87 9.83
C ARG A 1121 -17.33 37.41 10.22
N GLU A 1122 -16.42 36.55 10.70
CA GLU A 1122 -15.04 36.98 10.98
C GLU A 1122 -14.22 37.24 9.70
N LEU A 1123 -14.64 36.71 8.54
CA LEU A 1123 -14.04 36.98 7.23
C LEU A 1123 -14.71 38.13 6.46
N GLU A 1124 -15.69 38.82 7.04
CA GLU A 1124 -16.35 39.99 6.43
C GLU A 1124 -15.36 41.15 6.11
N PRO A 1125 -14.39 41.52 6.98
CA PRO A 1125 -13.39 42.54 6.63
C PRO A 1125 -12.53 42.14 5.43
N VAL A 1126 -12.26 40.83 5.27
CA VAL A 1126 -11.53 40.27 4.12
C VAL A 1126 -12.40 40.33 2.86
N ALA A 1127 -13.70 40.02 2.96
CA ALA A 1127 -14.66 40.17 1.88
C ALA A 1127 -14.83 41.63 1.43
N ALA A 1128 -14.78 42.59 2.36
CA ALA A 1128 -14.79 44.03 2.07
C ALA A 1128 -13.45 44.57 1.53
N GLY A 1129 -12.38 43.76 1.51
CA GLY A 1129 -11.01 44.19 1.17
C GLY A 1129 -10.34 45.06 2.24
N GLN A 1130 -10.97 45.24 3.40
CA GLN A 1130 -10.56 46.09 4.52
C GLN A 1130 -9.68 45.30 5.51
N ILE A 1131 -8.57 44.71 5.03
CA ILE A 1131 -7.67 43.91 5.88
C ILE A 1131 -6.70 44.84 6.63
N PRO A 1132 -6.70 44.90 7.97
CA PRO A 1132 -5.70 45.63 8.73
C PRO A 1132 -4.37 44.85 8.68
N ARG A 1133 -3.26 45.55 8.36
CA ARG A 1133 -1.95 44.91 8.08
C ARG A 1133 -1.44 43.97 9.18
N ASP A 1134 -1.76 44.28 10.43
CA ASP A 1134 -1.28 43.53 11.59
C ASP A 1134 -2.11 42.27 11.90
N HIS A 1135 -3.22 42.05 11.20
CA HIS A 1135 -4.14 40.93 11.41
C HIS A 1135 -4.02 39.80 10.38
N ASP A 1136 -3.11 39.88 9.41
CA ASP A 1136 -2.87 38.86 8.36
C ASP A 1136 -2.77 37.43 8.94
N ALA A 1137 -2.06 37.27 10.07
CA ALA A 1137 -1.86 35.97 10.74
C ALA A 1137 -3.10 35.45 11.51
N ARG A 1138 -4.02 36.33 11.92
CA ARG A 1138 -5.32 35.93 12.52
C ARG A 1138 -6.23 35.38 11.43
N PHE A 1139 -6.33 36.07 10.30
CA PHE A 1139 -7.14 35.61 9.17
C PHE A 1139 -6.55 34.36 8.50
N GLU A 1140 -5.21 34.24 8.45
CA GLU A 1140 -4.51 33.00 8.07
C GLU A 1140 -5.01 31.81 8.89
N HIS A 1141 -5.01 31.90 10.22
CA HIS A 1141 -5.49 30.82 11.10
C HIS A 1141 -7.00 30.50 10.94
N ILE A 1142 -7.85 31.54 10.85
CA ILE A 1142 -9.29 31.37 10.64
C ILE A 1142 -9.58 30.68 9.29
N VAL A 1143 -8.82 31.02 8.24
CA VAL A 1143 -8.95 30.39 6.91
C VAL A 1143 -8.39 28.98 6.89
N GLU A 1144 -7.28 28.69 7.58
CA GLU A 1144 -6.79 27.31 7.74
C GLU A 1144 -7.82 26.43 8.46
N GLY A 1145 -8.56 26.97 9.44
CA GLY A 1145 -9.62 26.23 10.12
C GLY A 1145 -10.81 25.81 9.23
N LEU A 1146 -11.06 26.50 8.12
CA LEU A 1146 -12.14 26.15 7.18
C LEU A 1146 -11.94 24.81 6.46
N LYS A 1147 -10.70 24.31 6.36
CA LYS A 1147 -10.38 23.07 5.60
C LYS A 1147 -11.12 21.82 6.10
N HIS A 1148 -11.56 21.82 7.36
CA HIS A 1148 -12.30 20.71 7.96
C HIS A 1148 -13.81 20.75 7.68
N ILE A 1149 -14.35 21.85 7.14
CA ILE A 1149 -15.77 21.97 6.82
C ILE A 1149 -16.07 21.25 5.51
N ARG A 1150 -16.80 20.14 5.60
CA ARG A 1150 -17.22 19.34 4.44
C ARG A 1150 -18.56 19.86 3.89
N ILE A 1151 -18.59 20.13 2.59
CA ILE A 1151 -19.85 20.39 1.87
C ILE A 1151 -20.43 19.03 1.44
N LYS A 1152 -21.68 18.75 1.84
CA LYS A 1152 -22.40 17.55 1.44
C LYS A 1152 -23.07 17.80 0.08
N VAL A 1153 -22.92 16.86 -0.85
CA VAL A 1153 -23.60 16.89 -2.17
C VAL A 1153 -25.02 16.34 -2.09
N TRP A 1154 -25.27 15.45 -1.12
CA TRP A 1154 -26.58 14.85 -0.86
C TRP A 1154 -26.94 14.99 0.63
N PRO A 1155 -28.22 15.27 0.98
CA PRO A 1155 -29.33 15.59 0.09
C PRO A 1155 -29.17 16.99 -0.56
N PRO A 1156 -29.90 17.33 -1.63
CA PRO A 1156 -29.63 18.50 -2.46
C PRO A 1156 -29.65 19.83 -1.70
N GLU A 1157 -30.50 19.95 -0.68
CA GLU A 1157 -30.63 21.14 0.16
C GLU A 1157 -29.34 21.42 0.94
N ALA A 1158 -28.59 20.37 1.32
CA ALA A 1158 -27.29 20.52 1.97
C ALA A 1158 -26.20 21.02 0.99
N PHE A 1159 -26.36 20.78 -0.31
CA PHE A 1159 -25.53 21.40 -1.33
C PHE A 1159 -25.95 22.84 -1.62
N GLU A 1160 -27.25 23.17 -1.60
CA GLU A 1160 -27.73 24.56 -1.73
C GLU A 1160 -27.24 25.44 -0.56
N ASP A 1161 -27.34 24.94 0.68
CA ASP A 1161 -26.70 25.48 1.89
C ASP A 1161 -25.21 25.75 1.63
N GLY A 1162 -24.49 24.72 1.19
CA GLY A 1162 -23.06 24.77 0.90
C GLY A 1162 -22.69 25.73 -0.25
N ALA A 1163 -23.56 25.90 -1.24
CA ALA A 1163 -23.31 26.70 -2.43
C ALA A 1163 -23.59 28.18 -2.19
N TYR A 1164 -24.81 28.56 -1.79
CA TYR A 1164 -25.15 29.95 -1.50
C TYR A 1164 -24.52 30.39 -0.17
N GLY A 1165 -25.00 29.83 0.94
CA GLY A 1165 -24.93 30.45 2.27
C GLY A 1165 -25.70 31.78 2.27
N ARG A 1166 -26.99 31.77 2.65
CA ARG A 1166 -27.86 32.95 2.55
C ARG A 1166 -28.88 33.06 3.69
N PHE A 1167 -28.69 34.17 4.44
CA PHE A 1167 -29.70 35.03 5.08
C PHE A 1167 -30.73 34.39 6.02
#